data_AF-A0A401GR77-F1
#
_entry.id   AF-A0A401GR77-F1
#
_cell.length_a   1.000
_cell.length_b   1.000
_cell.length_c   1.000
_cell.angle_alpha   90.00
_cell.angle_beta   90.00
_cell.angle_gamma   90.00
#
_symmetry.space_group_name_H-M   'P 1'
#
loop_
_entity.id
_entity.type
_entity.pdbx_description
1 polymer ?
#
loop_
_entity_poly.entity_id
_entity_poly.type
_entity_poly.pdbx_seq_one_letter_code
_entity_poly.pdbx_strand_id
1 'polypeptide(L)'
;MSSAAVLEKAEGDPSRFEDAASFEKKGKQYGNLTALAQAAATERALTPLQAIRTYWRAFFWSIFMCMGALLSGYDSQVGGGLLSVPSFRRDFGYEADGGWVLAARWQSSFNSVSSIGSMFGGFSLGYISDKFGRRGAVALCCLVSITGIFIQFFTPPHKNGMLLAGKLINGYALGMYVSGASAYSAEVSPLALRGITTASVNLWIDLGQFMSNGVIEGTGNFSSAYAYRLPFALQWIFPAILLAGLPFAPESPWWLVRKGRVEDARKVIIRLAGDSTDIDLQLHQICETIELEETYAVNSTYMDCFRGVNLRRTIIASMVFVLQQAAGIVFVLSFSTYFFELAGFADSKAFQLGVGVTALGVVGNLLTFYTVNRYGRRFIFNWTMLACTVVLFLIGFLSIPTSQGAKWAMSIFTLVYNFIYQTGIGPLGYVIFAEVSSAKLRSKTIGLGILTNSLCGMVANIVIPYLVNPDEANLGGKVGFIFGGLAAIGTIWAWFYIPETKGLTVDQIDTLFERGISARHFQSINLEEEEAHVGDTYPLSHYEVSGNKEGSPVVFVHGGPGSGSDAKDRSFFNPAKYKIVLLDQRGAGMSTPSAVTEENTTWDLVKDIERIRELLNIDKWHVFGSSWGSSLSLVYAQAHPNRVKPYTSWYLHPPKE
;
A
#
# COMPACT_ATOMS: atom_id res chain seq x y z
N MET A 1 51.79 -3.80 8.88
CA MET A 1 51.96 -5.09 9.58
C MET A 1 50.63 -5.42 10.24
N SER A 2 49.70 -5.97 9.45
CA SER A 2 49.23 -7.38 9.48
C SER A 2 47.95 -7.47 10.34
N SER A 3 46.71 -7.52 9.83
CA SER A 3 46.08 -8.21 8.69
C SER A 3 46.07 -9.75 8.73
N ALA A 4 46.18 -10.36 9.91
CA ALA A 4 46.17 -11.83 10.01
C ALA A 4 45.49 -12.44 11.25
N ALA A 5 44.62 -11.72 12.00
CA ALA A 5 44.11 -12.24 13.28
C ALA A 5 42.58 -12.32 13.43
N VAL A 6 41.78 -12.16 12.36
CA VAL A 6 40.30 -12.24 12.44
C VAL A 6 39.70 -13.24 11.44
N LEU A 7 40.51 -14.08 10.78
CA LEU A 7 40.05 -15.04 9.76
C LEU A 7 40.09 -16.52 10.18
N GLU A 8 40.17 -16.84 11.48
CA GLU A 8 40.40 -18.23 11.92
C GLU A 8 39.36 -18.73 12.94
N LYS A 9 38.06 -18.53 12.64
CA LYS A 9 36.98 -19.18 13.38
C LYS A 9 35.68 -19.41 12.59
N ALA A 10 35.82 -19.79 11.32
CA ALA A 10 34.73 -20.26 10.48
C ALA A 10 35.11 -21.56 9.76
N GLU A 11 35.61 -22.55 10.49
CA GLU A 11 35.60 -23.94 10.02
C GLU A 11 34.35 -24.61 10.60
N GLY A 12 33.28 -24.58 9.80
CA GLY A 12 32.08 -25.38 10.04
C GLY A 12 32.35 -26.84 9.66
N ASP A 13 31.96 -27.73 10.57
CA ASP A 13 31.93 -29.18 10.44
C ASP A 13 31.47 -29.65 9.03
N PRO A 14 32.30 -30.41 8.28
CA PRO A 14 31.96 -30.88 6.92
C PRO A 14 30.80 -31.88 6.87
N SER A 15 30.26 -32.33 8.00
CA SER A 15 29.17 -33.31 8.06
C SER A 15 27.75 -32.73 7.85
N ARG A 16 27.62 -31.43 7.54
CA ARG A 16 26.32 -30.74 7.34
C ARG A 16 25.99 -30.36 5.89
N PHE A 17 26.76 -30.79 4.91
CA PHE A 17 26.35 -30.71 3.51
C PHE A 17 25.48 -31.92 3.17
N GLU A 18 24.17 -31.80 3.45
CA GLU A 18 23.20 -32.64 2.75
C GLU A 18 23.08 -32.12 1.32
N ASP A 19 23.47 -32.98 0.37
CA ASP A 19 23.36 -32.77 -1.07
C ASP A 19 21.97 -32.30 -1.47
N ALA A 20 21.90 -31.31 -2.36
CA ALA A 20 20.67 -30.82 -3.00
C ALA A 20 19.88 -31.90 -3.78
N ALA A 21 20.42 -33.13 -3.87
CA ALA A 21 19.77 -34.32 -4.43
C ALA A 21 18.95 -35.13 -3.39
N SER A 22 19.03 -34.85 -2.08
CA SER A 22 18.20 -35.55 -1.08
C SER A 22 16.75 -35.06 -1.00
N PHE A 23 16.43 -33.93 -1.65
CA PHE A 23 15.09 -33.35 -1.64
C PHE A 23 14.05 -34.11 -2.48
N GLU A 24 14.47 -34.97 -3.41
CA GLU A 24 13.55 -35.81 -4.19
C GLU A 24 12.94 -36.98 -3.37
N LYS A 25 13.46 -37.28 -2.17
CA LYS A 25 12.99 -38.44 -1.37
C LYS A 25 11.96 -38.13 -0.27
N LYS A 26 11.43 -36.91 -0.21
CA LYS A 26 10.26 -36.58 0.63
C LYS A 26 9.13 -36.00 -0.21
N GLY A 27 8.62 -36.80 -1.15
CA GLY A 27 7.34 -36.54 -1.79
C GLY A 27 6.21 -36.59 -0.76
N LYS A 28 5.88 -35.44 -0.15
CA LYS A 28 4.53 -35.21 0.36
C LYS A 28 3.65 -34.91 -0.84
N GLN A 29 2.66 -35.77 -1.04
CA GLN A 29 1.69 -35.75 -2.12
C GLN A 29 0.92 -34.40 -2.09
N TYR A 30 1.18 -33.54 -3.08
CA TYR A 30 0.53 -32.23 -3.21
C TYR A 30 -0.88 -32.39 -3.79
N GLY A 31 -1.90 -32.26 -2.95
CA GLY A 31 -3.28 -32.56 -3.32
C GLY A 31 -4.24 -31.38 -3.50
N ASN A 32 -3.85 -30.12 -3.26
CA ASN A 32 -4.86 -29.07 -3.02
C ASN A 32 -4.59 -27.66 -3.59
N LEU A 33 -3.85 -27.50 -4.69
CA LEU A 33 -3.79 -26.19 -5.40
C LEU A 33 -5.18 -25.70 -5.83
N THR A 34 -6.07 -26.62 -6.22
CA THR A 34 -7.47 -26.35 -6.56
C THR A 34 -8.29 -25.91 -5.36
N ALA A 35 -8.14 -26.56 -4.20
CA ALA A 35 -8.83 -26.19 -2.96
C ALA A 35 -8.35 -24.83 -2.43
N LEU A 36 -7.06 -24.52 -2.59
CA LEU A 36 -6.47 -23.23 -2.23
C LEU A 36 -7.03 -22.08 -3.07
N ALA A 37 -7.12 -22.28 -4.39
CA ALA A 37 -7.74 -21.32 -5.31
C ALA A 37 -9.25 -21.16 -5.05
N GLN A 38 -9.94 -22.26 -4.76
CA GLN A 38 -11.38 -22.28 -4.48
C GLN A 38 -11.73 -21.62 -3.14
N ALA A 39 -10.90 -21.77 -2.10
CA ALA A 39 -11.05 -21.06 -0.84
C ALA A 39 -10.79 -19.56 -0.97
N ALA A 40 -9.75 -19.16 -1.72
CA ALA A 40 -9.50 -17.75 -2.02
C ALA A 40 -10.63 -17.13 -2.86
N ALA A 41 -11.23 -17.88 -3.79
CA ALA A 41 -12.39 -17.46 -4.57
C ALA A 41 -13.68 -17.37 -3.72
N THR A 42 -13.88 -18.31 -2.79
CA THR A 42 -15.05 -18.32 -1.88
C THR A 42 -14.98 -17.17 -0.88
N GLU A 43 -13.79 -16.82 -0.37
CA GLU A 43 -13.60 -15.61 0.43
C GLU A 43 -13.87 -14.33 -0.38
N ARG A 44 -13.47 -14.28 -1.66
CA ARG A 44 -13.75 -13.14 -2.56
C ARG A 44 -15.25 -12.96 -2.87
N ALA A 45 -16.04 -14.02 -2.81
CA ALA A 45 -17.47 -13.99 -3.13
C ALA A 45 -18.36 -13.41 -2.02
N LEU A 46 -17.83 -13.21 -0.81
CA LEU A 46 -18.60 -12.65 0.31
C LEU A 46 -18.79 -11.14 0.16
N THR A 47 -20.03 -10.67 0.29
CA THR A 47 -20.29 -9.23 0.38
C THR A 47 -19.67 -8.64 1.65
N PRO A 48 -19.26 -7.37 1.68
CA PRO A 48 -18.63 -6.75 2.85
C PRO A 48 -19.43 -6.90 4.15
N LEU A 49 -20.76 -6.77 4.08
CA LEU A 49 -21.64 -6.91 5.24
C LEU A 49 -21.71 -8.35 5.75
N GLN A 50 -21.72 -9.33 4.84
CA GLN A 50 -21.69 -10.75 5.21
C GLN A 50 -20.32 -11.10 5.79
N ALA A 51 -19.24 -10.62 5.20
CA ALA A 51 -17.88 -10.82 5.71
C ALA A 51 -17.69 -10.22 7.11
N ILE A 52 -18.22 -9.01 7.39
CA ILE A 52 -18.18 -8.42 8.74
C ILE A 52 -18.93 -9.29 9.76
N ARG A 53 -20.09 -9.85 9.40
CA ARG A 53 -20.86 -10.71 10.30
C ARG A 53 -20.14 -12.04 10.57
N THR A 54 -19.59 -12.68 9.55
CA THR A 54 -18.86 -13.95 9.67
C THR A 54 -17.56 -13.77 10.47
N TYR A 55 -16.79 -12.72 10.17
CA TYR A 55 -15.48 -12.46 10.78
C TYR A 55 -15.52 -11.29 11.79
N TRP A 56 -16.61 -11.18 12.55
CA TRP A 56 -16.84 -10.02 13.43
C TRP A 56 -15.76 -9.86 14.50
N ARG A 57 -15.17 -10.97 14.97
CA ARG A 57 -14.07 -10.96 15.96
C ARG A 57 -12.80 -10.35 15.36
N ALA A 58 -12.42 -10.77 14.16
CA ALA A 58 -11.27 -10.21 13.45
C ALA A 58 -11.48 -8.72 13.17
N PHE A 59 -12.69 -8.36 12.72
CA PHE A 59 -13.07 -6.96 12.49
C PHE A 59 -13.01 -6.12 13.77
N PHE A 60 -13.55 -6.62 14.89
CA PHE A 60 -13.52 -5.93 16.18
C PHE A 60 -12.09 -5.68 16.67
N TRP A 61 -11.21 -6.69 16.64
CA TRP A 61 -9.82 -6.53 17.09
C TRP A 61 -9.00 -5.64 16.16
N SER A 62 -9.25 -5.70 14.85
CA SER A 62 -8.67 -4.81 13.85
C SER A 62 -9.02 -3.35 14.14
N ILE A 63 -10.30 -3.07 14.38
CA ILE A 63 -10.79 -1.75 14.78
C ILE A 63 -10.22 -1.30 16.13
N PHE A 64 -10.17 -2.19 17.13
CA PHE A 64 -9.62 -1.89 18.44
C PHE A 64 -8.16 -1.42 18.35
N MET A 65 -7.35 -2.09 17.53
CA MET A 65 -5.95 -1.70 17.31
C MET A 65 -5.81 -0.41 16.50
N CYS A 66 -6.76 -0.11 15.60
CA CYS A 66 -6.84 1.16 14.88
C CYS A 66 -7.09 2.38 15.80
N MET A 67 -7.52 2.20 17.04
CA MET A 67 -7.61 3.29 18.02
C MET A 67 -6.25 3.96 18.30
N GLY A 68 -5.12 3.29 18.04
CA GLY A 68 -3.81 3.94 18.06
C GLY A 68 -3.69 5.05 17.00
N ALA A 69 -4.31 4.88 15.83
CA ALA A 69 -4.32 5.89 14.78
C ALA A 69 -5.16 7.12 15.16
N LEU A 70 -6.21 6.92 15.98
CA LEU A 70 -6.98 8.02 16.57
C LEU A 70 -6.08 8.95 17.38
N LEU A 71 -5.19 8.40 18.19
CA LEU A 71 -4.26 9.20 18.99
C LEU A 71 -3.35 10.07 18.12
N SER A 72 -2.94 9.57 16.94
CA SER A 72 -2.16 10.35 15.97
C SER A 72 -2.95 11.52 15.38
N GLY A 73 -4.23 11.30 15.06
CA GLY A 73 -5.11 12.37 14.59
C GLY A 73 -5.35 13.42 15.68
N TYR A 74 -5.58 12.95 16.91
CA TYR A 74 -5.78 13.80 18.07
C TYR A 74 -4.54 14.67 18.36
N ASP A 75 -3.32 14.12 18.45
CA ASP A 75 -2.10 14.91 18.71
C ASP A 75 -1.80 15.94 17.61
N SER A 76 -2.06 15.56 16.34
CA SER A 76 -1.87 16.45 15.20
C SER A 76 -2.75 17.69 15.34
N GLN A 77 -4.01 17.50 15.72
CA GLN A 77 -4.97 18.59 15.88
C GLN A 77 -4.76 19.37 17.18
N VAL A 78 -4.31 18.73 18.26
CA VAL A 78 -3.86 19.44 19.47
C VAL A 78 -2.67 20.35 19.14
N GLY A 79 -1.69 19.87 18.36
CA GLY A 79 -0.55 20.69 17.94
C GLY A 79 -0.97 21.97 17.20
N GLY A 80 -1.87 21.83 16.23
CA GLY A 80 -2.39 22.96 15.45
C GLY A 80 -3.34 23.88 16.24
N GLY A 81 -4.36 23.30 16.88
CA GLY A 81 -5.42 24.03 17.55
C GLY A 81 -4.99 24.71 18.86
N LEU A 82 -3.94 24.24 19.53
CA LEU A 82 -3.39 24.94 20.70
C LEU A 82 -2.72 26.28 20.31
N LEU A 83 -2.27 26.44 19.07
CA LEU A 83 -1.74 27.73 18.60
C LEU A 83 -2.82 28.82 18.61
N SER A 84 -4.09 28.46 18.45
CA SER A 84 -5.23 29.37 18.58
C SER A 84 -5.55 29.77 20.03
N VAL A 85 -5.20 28.94 21.02
CA VAL A 85 -5.63 29.15 22.42
C VAL A 85 -4.93 30.37 23.05
N PRO A 86 -5.66 31.40 23.53
CA PRO A 86 -5.07 32.63 24.07
C PRO A 86 -4.13 32.42 25.26
N SER A 87 -4.50 31.53 26.18
CA SER A 87 -3.67 31.20 27.37
C SER A 87 -2.38 30.46 26.99
N PHE A 88 -2.39 29.69 25.90
CA PHE A 88 -1.19 29.04 25.38
C PHE A 88 -0.22 30.07 24.77
N ARG A 89 -0.73 31.07 24.03
CA ARG A 89 0.08 32.17 23.51
C ARG A 89 0.68 33.02 24.62
N ARG A 90 -0.07 33.28 25.70
CA ARG A 90 0.43 34.01 26.87
C ARG A 90 1.56 33.27 27.59
N ASP A 91 1.41 31.96 27.80
CA ASP A 91 2.34 31.18 28.63
C ASP A 91 3.61 30.73 27.86
N PHE A 92 3.56 30.64 26.52
CA PHE A 92 4.68 30.14 25.69
C PHE A 92 5.14 31.13 24.58
N GLY A 93 4.44 32.24 24.39
CA GLY A 93 4.75 33.28 23.41
C GLY A 93 5.45 34.50 23.99
N TYR A 94 5.51 35.56 23.19
CA TYR A 94 5.98 36.88 23.59
C TYR A 94 4.94 37.95 23.22
N GLU A 95 5.05 39.11 23.86
CA GLU A 95 4.18 40.25 23.61
C GLU A 95 4.69 41.05 22.40
N ALA A 96 3.82 41.25 21.40
CA ALA A 96 4.09 42.06 20.21
C ALA A 96 2.81 42.82 19.81
N ASP A 97 2.94 44.12 19.52
CA ASP A 97 1.85 45.01 19.07
C ASP A 97 0.52 44.91 19.86
N GLY A 98 0.60 44.77 21.19
CA GLY A 98 -0.57 44.72 22.09
C GLY A 98 -1.28 43.37 22.13
N GLY A 99 -0.68 42.30 21.58
CA GLY A 99 -1.16 40.93 21.63
C GLY A 99 -0.06 39.91 21.96
N TRP A 100 -0.47 38.69 22.32
CA TRP A 100 0.45 37.57 22.55
C TRP A 100 0.60 36.76 21.26
N VAL A 101 1.83 36.69 20.73
CA VAL A 101 2.16 35.96 19.51
C VAL A 101 3.22 34.91 19.82
N LEU A 102 3.13 33.77 19.14
CA LEU A 102 4.10 32.69 19.26
C LEU A 102 5.20 32.88 18.21
N ALA A 103 6.47 32.76 18.58
CA ALA A 103 7.56 32.85 17.60
C ALA A 103 7.42 31.78 16.50
N ALA A 104 7.51 32.17 15.22
CA ALA A 104 7.38 31.25 14.08
C ALA A 104 8.36 30.06 14.18
N ARG A 105 9.61 30.31 14.58
CA ARG A 105 10.63 29.27 14.84
C ARG A 105 10.17 28.24 15.87
N TRP A 106 9.50 28.70 16.93
CA TRP A 106 9.00 27.82 17.98
C TRP A 106 7.73 27.07 17.55
N GLN A 107 6.78 27.73 16.88
CA GLN A 107 5.60 27.08 16.33
C GLN A 107 5.96 25.97 15.33
N SER A 108 6.90 26.27 14.43
CA SER A 108 7.45 25.30 13.49
C SER A 108 8.10 24.12 14.23
N SER A 109 8.93 24.40 15.24
CA SER A 109 9.54 23.34 16.06
C SER A 109 8.49 22.50 16.78
N PHE A 110 7.46 23.14 17.34
CA PHE A 110 6.39 22.49 18.08
C PHE A 110 5.57 21.53 17.20
N ASN A 111 5.22 21.93 15.98
CA ASN A 111 4.48 21.04 15.07
C ASN A 111 5.37 19.99 14.41
N SER A 112 6.59 20.34 14.03
CA SER A 112 7.49 19.43 13.31
C SER A 112 8.14 18.37 14.21
N VAL A 113 8.31 18.63 15.51
CA VAL A 113 8.96 17.66 16.41
C VAL A 113 8.17 16.35 16.55
N SER A 114 6.83 16.42 16.53
CA SER A 114 5.98 15.21 16.47
C SER A 114 6.26 14.43 15.19
N SER A 115 6.35 15.11 14.03
CA SER A 115 6.63 14.45 12.74
C SER A 115 8.01 13.76 12.75
N ILE A 116 9.04 14.41 13.30
CA ILE A 116 10.38 13.83 13.44
C ILE A 116 10.33 12.58 14.32
N GLY A 117 9.66 12.66 15.48
CA GLY A 117 9.45 11.50 16.34
C GLY A 117 8.77 10.36 15.59
N SER A 118 7.68 10.65 14.87
CA SER A 118 6.92 9.67 14.10
C SER A 118 7.76 8.96 13.02
N MET A 119 8.71 9.65 12.39
CA MET A 119 9.63 9.03 11.43
C MET A 119 10.44 7.91 12.09
N PHE A 120 11.13 8.23 13.20
CA PHE A 120 11.93 7.24 13.92
C PHE A 120 11.07 6.12 14.51
N GLY A 121 9.87 6.46 14.99
CA GLY A 121 8.87 5.50 15.44
C GLY A 121 8.51 4.49 14.35
N GLY A 122 8.11 4.98 13.17
CA GLY A 122 7.74 4.12 12.02
C GLY A 122 8.86 3.16 11.60
N PHE A 123 10.11 3.62 11.55
CA PHE A 123 11.26 2.74 11.22
C PHE A 123 11.53 1.69 12.29
N SER A 124 11.46 2.08 13.56
CA SER A 124 11.71 1.17 14.68
C SER A 124 10.66 0.06 14.79
N LEU A 125 9.45 0.30 14.27
CA LEU A 125 8.33 -0.62 14.39
C LEU A 125 8.61 -1.99 13.77
N GLY A 126 9.29 -2.05 12.62
CA GLY A 126 9.61 -3.33 11.97
C GLY A 126 10.43 -4.23 12.90
N TYR A 127 11.53 -3.69 13.43
CA TYR A 127 12.40 -4.40 14.37
C TYR A 127 11.66 -4.77 15.68
N ILE A 128 10.89 -3.85 16.25
CA ILE A 128 10.18 -4.06 17.52
C ILE A 128 9.06 -5.10 17.33
N SER A 129 8.30 -5.02 16.24
CA SER A 129 7.18 -5.94 15.95
C SER A 129 7.66 -7.33 15.60
N ASP A 130 8.84 -7.47 15.01
CA ASP A 130 9.43 -8.77 14.73
C ASP A 130 10.03 -9.40 16.00
N LYS A 131 10.55 -8.59 16.93
CA LYS A 131 11.10 -9.09 18.21
C LYS A 131 10.03 -9.43 19.24
N PHE A 132 9.08 -8.52 19.48
CA PHE A 132 8.10 -8.62 20.56
C PHE A 132 6.69 -9.01 20.12
N GLY A 133 6.46 -9.16 18.82
CA GLY A 133 5.11 -9.34 18.26
C GLY A 133 4.36 -8.01 18.13
N ARG A 134 3.19 -8.05 17.51
CA ARG A 134 2.41 -6.84 17.21
C ARG A 134 1.74 -6.34 18.48
N ARG A 135 1.28 -7.25 19.36
CA ARG A 135 0.75 -6.90 20.69
C ARG A 135 1.82 -6.25 21.58
N GLY A 136 3.02 -6.81 21.58
CA GLY A 136 4.15 -6.28 22.34
C GLY A 136 4.59 -4.90 21.84
N ALA A 137 4.60 -4.69 20.52
CA ALA A 137 4.88 -3.39 19.93
C ALA A 137 3.88 -2.32 20.38
N VAL A 138 2.57 -2.59 20.32
CA VAL A 138 1.54 -1.63 20.75
C VAL A 138 1.61 -1.36 22.25
N ALA A 139 1.91 -2.36 23.08
CA ALA A 139 2.12 -2.14 24.52
C ALA A 139 3.28 -1.18 24.80
N LEU A 140 4.41 -1.34 24.09
CA LEU A 140 5.54 -0.42 24.18
C LEU A 140 5.14 1.00 23.73
N CYS A 141 4.39 1.13 22.63
CA CYS A 141 3.87 2.43 22.17
C CYS A 141 3.02 3.11 23.25
N CYS A 142 2.16 2.36 23.94
CA CYS A 142 1.33 2.89 25.02
C CYS A 142 2.17 3.46 26.16
N LEU A 143 3.19 2.73 26.61
CA LEU A 143 4.08 3.18 27.68
C LEU A 143 4.86 4.43 27.28
N VAL A 144 5.40 4.47 26.06
CA VAL A 144 6.15 5.62 25.54
C VAL A 144 5.22 6.84 25.38
N SER A 145 4.02 6.64 24.85
CA SER A 145 3.03 7.70 24.69
C SER A 145 2.57 8.27 26.02
N ILE A 146 2.26 7.42 27.02
CA ILE A 146 1.89 7.87 28.38
C ILE A 146 3.00 8.74 28.98
N THR A 147 4.27 8.34 28.78
CA THR A 147 5.43 9.10 29.24
C THR A 147 5.54 10.45 28.52
N GLY A 148 5.37 10.47 27.20
CA GLY A 148 5.37 11.70 26.41
C GLY A 148 4.25 12.66 26.80
N ILE A 149 3.04 12.14 27.02
CA ILE A 149 1.87 12.92 27.48
C ILE A 149 2.10 13.45 28.90
N PHE A 150 2.71 12.66 29.79
CA PHE A 150 3.05 13.07 31.15
C PHE A 150 4.00 14.27 31.15
N ILE A 151 5.04 14.23 30.33
CA ILE A 151 5.97 15.37 30.20
C ILE A 151 5.23 16.60 29.67
N GLN A 152 4.36 16.45 28.65
CA GLN A 152 3.58 17.57 28.10
C GLN A 152 2.64 18.18 29.14
N PHE A 153 1.91 17.37 29.90
CA PHE A 153 0.96 17.84 30.92
C PHE A 153 1.64 18.57 32.08
N PHE A 154 2.76 18.05 32.59
CA PHE A 154 3.49 18.63 33.72
C PHE A 154 4.48 19.73 33.32
N THR A 155 4.52 20.14 32.04
CA THR A 155 5.41 21.22 31.62
C THR A 155 4.99 22.56 32.28
N PRO A 156 5.92 23.23 33.00
CA PRO A 156 5.68 24.57 33.53
C PRO A 156 5.60 25.62 32.41
N PRO A 157 4.87 26.73 32.63
CA PRO A 157 4.89 27.89 31.72
C PRO A 157 6.33 28.34 31.41
N HIS A 158 6.57 28.82 30.19
CA HIS A 158 7.87 29.27 29.67
C HIS A 158 8.98 28.21 29.53
N LYS A 159 8.73 26.91 29.84
CA LYS A 159 9.70 25.83 29.59
C LYS A 159 9.49 25.15 28.24
N ASN A 160 9.70 25.91 27.18
CA ASN A 160 9.50 25.51 25.78
C ASN A 160 10.22 24.19 25.41
N GLY A 161 11.43 23.97 25.92
CA GLY A 161 12.20 22.75 25.63
C GLY A 161 11.61 21.47 26.23
N MET A 162 10.99 21.55 27.41
CA MET A 162 10.37 20.38 28.06
C MET A 162 9.12 19.93 27.29
N LEU A 163 8.32 20.89 26.80
CA LEU A 163 7.17 20.59 25.95
C LEU A 163 7.58 19.92 24.64
N LEU A 164 8.62 20.44 23.99
CA LEU A 164 9.17 19.86 22.76
C LEU A 164 9.71 18.44 22.98
N ALA A 165 10.41 18.18 24.09
CA ALA A 165 10.90 16.85 24.42
C ALA A 165 9.75 15.86 24.65
N GLY A 166 8.72 16.26 25.40
CA GLY A 166 7.52 15.43 25.60
C GLY A 166 6.80 15.12 24.29
N LYS A 167 6.71 16.11 23.39
CA LYS A 167 6.09 15.96 22.07
C LYS A 167 6.91 15.10 21.12
N LEU A 168 8.25 15.16 21.18
CA LEU A 168 9.14 14.24 20.44
C LEU A 168 8.93 12.79 20.86
N ILE A 169 8.90 12.55 22.18
CA ILE A 169 8.70 11.21 22.75
C ILE A 169 7.31 10.68 22.38
N ASN A 170 6.27 11.51 22.49
CA ASN A 170 4.93 11.13 22.05
C ASN A 170 4.90 10.85 20.54
N GLY A 171 5.51 11.72 19.73
CA GLY A 171 5.65 11.55 18.28
C GLY A 171 6.24 10.20 17.89
N TYR A 172 7.28 9.73 18.59
CA TYR A 172 7.82 8.39 18.38
C TYR A 172 6.75 7.29 18.53
N ALA A 173 5.92 7.36 19.57
CA ALA A 173 4.82 6.41 19.73
C ALA A 173 3.74 6.56 18.64
N LEU A 174 3.41 7.78 18.23
CA LEU A 174 2.39 8.06 17.20
C LEU A 174 2.74 7.43 15.85
N GLY A 175 3.99 7.56 15.39
CA GLY A 175 4.45 6.92 14.15
C GLY A 175 4.37 5.39 14.19
N MET A 176 4.67 4.80 15.34
CA MET A 176 4.51 3.36 15.57
C MET A 176 3.03 2.95 15.60
N TYR A 177 2.12 3.75 16.18
CA TYR A 177 0.69 3.44 16.23
C TYR A 177 0.07 3.36 14.84
N VAL A 178 0.28 4.36 13.98
CA VAL A 178 -0.33 4.41 12.64
C VAL A 178 0.16 3.23 11.80
N SER A 179 1.47 2.98 11.83
CA SER A 179 2.09 1.89 11.06
C SER A 179 1.71 0.51 11.63
N GLY A 180 1.63 0.39 12.96
CA GLY A 180 1.32 -0.85 13.66
C GLY A 180 -0.15 -1.25 13.53
N ALA A 181 -1.07 -0.30 13.62
CA ALA A 181 -2.49 -0.51 13.34
C ALA A 181 -2.69 -1.04 11.92
N SER A 182 -2.06 -0.41 10.92
CA SER A 182 -2.16 -0.83 9.52
C SER A 182 -1.65 -2.26 9.30
N ALA A 183 -0.47 -2.58 9.88
CA ALA A 183 0.13 -3.91 9.76
C ALA A 183 -0.70 -5.00 10.46
N TYR A 184 -1.15 -4.75 11.68
CA TYR A 184 -1.98 -5.69 12.43
C TYR A 184 -3.31 -5.97 11.72
N SER A 185 -3.97 -4.91 11.24
CA SER A 185 -5.22 -5.03 10.49
C SER A 185 -5.04 -5.82 9.20
N ALA A 186 -3.89 -5.73 8.53
CA ALA A 186 -3.61 -6.52 7.33
C ALA A 186 -3.38 -8.02 7.63
N GLU A 187 -2.75 -8.34 8.75
CA GLU A 187 -2.41 -9.72 9.14
C GLU A 187 -3.56 -10.48 9.81
N VAL A 188 -4.47 -9.77 10.49
CA VAL A 188 -5.60 -10.37 11.23
C VAL A 188 -6.91 -10.37 10.41
N SER A 189 -7.07 -9.41 9.49
CA SER A 189 -8.31 -9.33 8.71
C SER A 189 -8.28 -10.29 7.51
N PRO A 190 -9.42 -10.95 7.20
CA PRO A 190 -9.55 -11.79 6.02
C PRO A 190 -9.38 -10.97 4.74
N LEU A 191 -9.01 -11.63 3.64
CA LEU A 191 -8.71 -10.99 2.36
C LEU A 191 -9.83 -10.04 1.89
N ALA A 192 -11.09 -10.45 2.05
CA ALA A 192 -12.26 -9.66 1.65
C ALA A 192 -12.46 -8.36 2.47
N LEU A 193 -12.05 -8.34 3.74
CA LEU A 193 -12.21 -7.18 4.64
C LEU A 193 -10.97 -6.29 4.68
N ARG A 194 -9.82 -6.78 4.21
CA ARG A 194 -8.52 -6.10 4.34
C ARG A 194 -8.54 -4.67 3.80
N GLY A 195 -9.20 -4.42 2.67
CA GLY A 195 -9.32 -3.08 2.10
C GLY A 195 -10.10 -2.11 3.01
N ILE A 196 -11.20 -2.59 3.62
CA ILE A 196 -12.06 -1.80 4.51
C ILE A 196 -11.35 -1.54 5.84
N THR A 197 -10.74 -2.56 6.43
CA THR A 197 -10.02 -2.43 7.70
C THR A 197 -8.79 -1.56 7.57
N THR A 198 -8.08 -1.62 6.44
CA THR A 198 -6.93 -0.73 6.18
C THR A 198 -7.39 0.72 5.96
N ALA A 199 -8.46 0.93 5.19
CA ALA A 199 -9.04 2.26 5.01
C ALA A 199 -9.59 2.86 6.33
N SER A 200 -10.04 2.00 7.27
CA SER A 200 -10.51 2.44 8.58
C SER A 200 -9.44 3.19 9.39
N VAL A 201 -8.15 2.94 9.16
CA VAL A 201 -7.06 3.66 9.84
C VAL A 201 -7.19 5.18 9.63
N ASN A 202 -7.48 5.61 8.40
CA ASN A 202 -7.66 7.02 8.10
C ASN A 202 -8.94 7.58 8.74
N LEU A 203 -10.02 6.80 8.80
CA LEU A 203 -11.24 7.18 9.55
C LEU A 203 -10.94 7.40 11.04
N TRP A 204 -10.13 6.54 11.66
CA TRP A 204 -9.74 6.69 13.06
C TRP A 204 -8.91 7.96 13.29
N ILE A 205 -7.99 8.30 12.37
CA ILE A 205 -7.25 9.58 12.40
C ILE A 205 -8.23 10.76 12.37
N ASP A 206 -9.20 10.76 11.45
CA ASP A 206 -10.16 11.85 11.30
C ASP A 206 -11.08 11.99 12.52
N LEU A 207 -11.51 10.86 13.10
CA LEU A 207 -12.25 10.85 14.37
C LEU A 207 -11.42 11.46 15.51
N GLY A 208 -10.12 11.17 15.55
CA GLY A 208 -9.20 11.76 16.52
C GLY A 208 -9.07 13.28 16.37
N GLN A 209 -8.97 13.76 15.13
CA GLN A 209 -8.94 15.19 14.83
C GLN A 209 -10.25 15.88 15.24
N PHE A 210 -11.39 15.28 14.91
CA PHE A 210 -12.72 15.78 15.30
C PHE A 210 -12.88 15.85 16.83
N MET A 211 -12.51 14.80 17.55
CA MET A 211 -12.54 14.79 19.01
C MET A 211 -11.63 15.86 19.61
N SER A 212 -10.41 16.03 19.08
CA SER A 212 -9.49 17.06 19.54
C SER A 212 -10.05 18.46 19.34
N ASN A 213 -10.59 18.78 18.16
CA ASN A 213 -11.21 20.09 17.92
C ASN A 213 -12.42 20.32 18.82
N GLY A 214 -13.23 19.29 19.10
CA GLY A 214 -14.34 19.41 20.05
C GLY A 214 -13.87 19.71 21.47
N VAL A 215 -12.78 19.08 21.92
CA VAL A 215 -12.17 19.37 23.22
C VAL A 215 -11.60 20.79 23.26
N ILE A 216 -10.92 21.23 22.20
CA ILE A 216 -10.34 22.58 22.11
C ILE A 216 -11.45 23.64 22.08
N GLU A 217 -12.59 23.38 21.44
CA GLU A 217 -13.74 24.28 21.49
C GLU A 217 -14.29 24.44 22.91
N GLY A 218 -14.40 23.33 23.66
CA GLY A 218 -14.86 23.36 25.04
C GLY A 218 -13.87 23.95 26.05
N THR A 219 -12.57 23.91 25.76
CA THR A 219 -11.48 24.29 26.71
C THR A 219 -10.72 25.55 26.33
N GLY A 220 -10.72 25.93 25.06
CA GLY A 220 -9.89 27.00 24.50
C GLY A 220 -10.22 28.39 25.04
N ASN A 221 -11.45 28.60 25.50
CA ASN A 221 -11.88 29.86 26.13
C ASN A 221 -11.50 29.95 27.62
N PHE A 222 -10.88 28.92 28.21
CA PHE A 222 -10.45 28.98 29.60
C PHE A 222 -9.23 29.90 29.77
N SER A 223 -9.30 30.78 30.77
CA SER A 223 -8.20 31.70 31.11
C SER A 223 -7.05 31.05 31.89
N SER A 224 -7.28 29.83 32.41
CA SER A 224 -6.32 29.05 33.19
C SER A 224 -5.42 28.17 32.30
N ALA A 225 -4.29 27.70 32.86
CA ALA A 225 -3.40 26.75 32.19
C ALA A 225 -4.07 25.41 31.82
N TYR A 226 -5.27 25.12 32.35
CA TYR A 226 -6.04 23.94 31.98
C TYR A 226 -6.61 24.00 30.56
N ALA A 227 -6.67 25.19 29.93
CA ALA A 227 -7.09 25.35 28.55
C ALA A 227 -6.26 24.50 27.58
N TYR A 228 -4.94 24.43 27.79
CA TYR A 228 -4.04 23.62 26.96
C TYR A 228 -3.64 22.29 27.62
N ARG A 229 -3.62 22.20 28.95
CA ARG A 229 -3.31 20.95 29.66
C ARG A 229 -4.39 19.89 29.54
N LEU A 230 -5.67 20.27 29.52
CA LEU A 230 -6.77 19.30 29.43
C LEU A 230 -6.79 18.55 28.08
N PRO A 231 -6.61 19.23 26.92
CA PRO A 231 -6.40 18.54 25.65
C PRO A 231 -5.28 17.50 25.71
N PHE A 232 -4.13 17.80 26.33
CA PHE A 232 -3.05 16.82 26.52
C PHE A 232 -3.46 15.68 27.47
N ALA A 233 -4.10 15.98 28.60
CA ALA A 233 -4.49 14.96 29.58
C ALA A 233 -5.48 13.93 29.02
N LEU A 234 -6.44 14.38 28.20
CA LEU A 234 -7.43 13.49 27.59
C LEU A 234 -6.80 12.50 26.61
N GLN A 235 -5.59 12.76 26.12
CA GLN A 235 -4.84 11.76 25.34
C GLN A 235 -4.57 10.49 26.14
N TRP A 236 -4.47 10.53 27.47
CA TRP A 236 -4.21 9.32 28.29
C TRP A 236 -5.32 8.28 28.21
N ILE A 237 -6.55 8.68 27.87
CA ILE A 237 -7.69 7.77 27.80
C ILE A 237 -7.43 6.68 26.75
N PHE A 238 -6.85 7.02 25.60
CA PHE A 238 -6.70 6.07 24.49
C PHE A 238 -5.60 5.01 24.75
N PRO A 239 -4.36 5.36 25.15
CA PRO A 239 -3.36 4.38 25.57
C PRO A 239 -3.81 3.53 26.76
N ALA A 240 -4.59 4.09 27.70
CA ALA A 240 -5.11 3.33 28.84
C ALA A 240 -6.11 2.26 28.40
N ILE A 241 -7.06 2.59 27.51
CA ILE A 241 -8.00 1.62 26.95
C ILE A 241 -7.26 0.58 26.10
N LEU A 242 -6.26 0.99 25.29
CA LEU A 242 -5.42 0.06 24.54
C LEU A 242 -4.70 -0.91 25.47
N LEU A 243 -4.02 -0.44 26.53
CA LEU A 243 -3.35 -1.29 27.51
C LEU A 243 -4.30 -2.23 28.25
N ALA A 244 -5.52 -1.79 28.57
CA ALA A 244 -6.51 -2.63 29.22
C ALA A 244 -7.04 -3.74 28.30
N GLY A 245 -7.21 -3.46 26.99
CA GLY A 245 -7.71 -4.43 26.01
C GLY A 245 -6.63 -5.31 25.37
N LEU A 246 -5.36 -4.90 25.38
CA LEU A 246 -4.23 -5.63 24.80
C LEU A 246 -4.09 -7.09 25.31
N PRO A 247 -4.24 -7.41 26.61
CA PRO A 247 -4.17 -8.79 27.09
C PRO A 247 -5.19 -9.73 26.42
N PHE A 248 -6.33 -9.19 26.02
CA PHE A 248 -7.40 -9.94 25.38
C PHE A 248 -7.24 -10.02 23.86
N ALA A 249 -6.51 -9.09 23.25
CA ALA A 249 -6.26 -9.05 21.82
C ALA A 249 -5.44 -10.27 21.37
N PRO A 250 -5.84 -10.96 20.29
CA PRO A 250 -5.03 -12.02 19.71
C PRO A 250 -3.74 -11.44 19.13
N GLU A 251 -2.66 -12.22 19.15
CA GLU A 251 -1.44 -11.86 18.43
C GLU A 251 -1.62 -12.15 16.93
N SER A 252 -0.78 -11.57 16.08
CA SER A 252 -0.82 -11.87 14.65
C SER A 252 -0.51 -13.36 14.36
N PRO A 253 -1.37 -14.06 13.59
CA PRO A 253 -1.08 -15.45 13.19
C PRO A 253 0.15 -15.54 12.28
N TRP A 254 0.38 -14.53 11.43
CA TRP A 254 1.57 -14.45 10.56
C TRP A 254 2.86 -14.36 11.37
N TRP A 255 2.88 -13.55 12.43
CA TRP A 255 4.06 -13.44 13.29
C TRP A 255 4.35 -14.73 14.05
N LEU A 256 3.31 -15.42 14.53
CA LEU A 256 3.45 -16.70 15.24
C LEU A 256 4.06 -17.77 14.33
N VAL A 257 3.62 -17.87 13.07
CA VAL A 257 4.22 -18.78 12.08
C VAL A 257 5.68 -18.42 11.80
N ARG A 258 6.00 -17.13 11.57
CA ARG A 258 7.39 -16.67 11.38
C ARG A 258 8.32 -16.96 12.57
N LYS A 259 7.77 -17.14 13.78
CA LYS A 259 8.52 -17.55 14.98
C LYS A 259 8.57 -19.06 15.19
N GLY A 260 8.07 -19.85 14.23
CA GLY A 260 7.97 -21.30 14.35
C GLY A 260 6.89 -21.80 15.32
N ARG A 261 6.00 -20.90 15.80
CA ARG A 261 4.93 -21.22 16.76
C ARG A 261 3.62 -21.54 16.05
N VAL A 262 3.65 -22.54 15.17
CA VAL A 262 2.54 -22.92 14.28
C VAL A 262 1.27 -23.31 15.07
N GLU A 263 1.42 -24.05 16.17
CA GLU A 263 0.28 -24.46 17.02
C GLU A 263 -0.43 -23.28 17.70
N ASP A 264 0.33 -22.26 18.10
CA ASP A 264 -0.27 -21.05 18.67
C ASP A 264 -0.94 -20.20 17.59
N ALA A 265 -0.38 -20.19 16.37
CA ALA A 265 -1.02 -19.56 15.22
C ALA A 265 -2.38 -20.24 14.92
N ARG A 266 -2.44 -21.58 14.99
CA ARG A 266 -3.69 -22.34 14.82
C ARG A 266 -4.76 -21.93 15.83
N LYS A 267 -4.41 -21.82 17.12
CA LYS A 267 -5.35 -21.35 18.18
C LYS A 267 -5.87 -19.94 17.92
N VAL A 268 -4.99 -19.05 17.45
CA VAL A 268 -5.36 -17.68 17.08
C VAL A 268 -6.30 -17.65 15.89
N ILE A 269 -6.01 -18.42 14.84
CA ILE A 269 -6.88 -18.56 13.66
C ILE A 269 -8.25 -19.08 14.08
N ILE A 270 -8.34 -20.11 14.92
CA ILE A 270 -9.62 -20.61 15.46
C ILE A 270 -10.42 -19.51 16.18
N ARG A 271 -9.73 -18.65 16.93
CA ARG A 271 -10.38 -17.55 17.65
C ARG A 271 -10.91 -16.46 16.71
N LEU A 272 -10.25 -16.24 15.58
CA LEU A 272 -10.52 -15.20 14.60
C LEU A 272 -11.46 -15.65 13.47
N ALA A 273 -11.44 -16.93 13.12
CA ALA A 273 -12.23 -17.54 12.07
C ALA A 273 -13.72 -17.58 12.44
N GLY A 274 -14.58 -17.51 11.41
CA GLY A 274 -16.00 -17.82 11.55
C GLY A 274 -16.26 -19.33 11.52
N ASP A 275 -17.46 -19.76 11.90
CA ASP A 275 -17.84 -21.17 12.05
C ASP A 275 -17.75 -22.03 10.75
N SER A 276 -17.39 -21.43 9.61
CA SER A 276 -17.42 -22.05 8.27
C SER A 276 -16.05 -22.10 7.56
N THR A 277 -14.93 -21.80 8.23
CA THR A 277 -13.61 -21.73 7.59
C THR A 277 -12.78 -22.98 7.88
N ASP A 278 -12.18 -23.57 6.84
CA ASP A 278 -11.18 -24.63 7.01
C ASP A 278 -9.89 -24.03 7.58
N ILE A 279 -9.70 -24.20 8.88
CA ILE A 279 -8.59 -23.64 9.67
C ILE A 279 -7.24 -24.19 9.19
N ASP A 280 -7.19 -25.48 8.84
CA ASP A 280 -5.94 -26.12 8.45
C ASP A 280 -5.52 -25.69 7.04
N LEU A 281 -6.49 -25.47 6.15
CA LEU A 281 -6.24 -24.84 4.84
C LEU A 281 -5.70 -23.41 4.98
N GLN A 282 -6.31 -22.58 5.85
CA GLN A 282 -5.87 -21.20 6.06
C GLN A 282 -4.47 -21.12 6.70
N LEU A 283 -4.18 -22.01 7.66
CA LEU A 283 -2.86 -22.10 8.25
C LEU A 283 -1.81 -22.53 7.22
N HIS A 284 -2.16 -23.47 6.34
CA HIS A 284 -1.28 -23.92 5.27
C HIS A 284 -0.96 -22.79 4.29
N GLN A 285 -1.96 -22.00 3.89
CA GLN A 285 -1.78 -20.81 3.04
C GLN A 285 -0.81 -19.80 3.65
N ILE A 286 -0.94 -19.53 4.95
CA ILE A 286 -0.06 -18.59 5.65
C ILE A 286 1.38 -19.12 5.65
N CYS A 287 1.59 -20.41 5.92
CA CYS A 287 2.91 -21.02 5.92
C CYS A 287 3.57 -20.96 4.54
N GLU A 288 2.85 -21.38 3.50
CA GLU A 288 3.34 -21.35 2.12
C GLU A 288 3.67 -19.93 1.67
N THR A 289 2.82 -18.96 2.00
CA THR A 289 3.09 -17.55 1.67
C THR A 289 4.33 -17.03 2.37
N ILE A 290 4.54 -17.37 3.66
CA ILE A 290 5.73 -16.95 4.41
C ILE A 290 7.00 -17.60 3.83
N GLU A 291 6.94 -18.87 3.45
CA GLU A 291 8.09 -19.58 2.86
C GLU A 291 8.48 -18.99 1.50
N LEU A 292 7.48 -18.65 0.67
CA LEU A 292 7.69 -17.89 -0.57
C LEU A 292 8.28 -16.50 -0.27
N GLU A 293 7.71 -15.76 0.69
CA GLU A 293 8.21 -14.44 1.09
C GLU A 293 9.66 -14.49 1.58
N GLU A 294 10.05 -15.48 2.40
CA GLU A 294 11.41 -15.65 2.88
C GLU A 294 12.38 -15.98 1.74
N THR A 295 11.96 -16.83 0.80
CA THR A 295 12.73 -17.16 -0.41
C THR A 295 13.00 -15.92 -1.26
N TYR A 296 12.01 -15.02 -1.41
CA TYR A 296 12.18 -13.75 -2.11
C TYR A 296 12.92 -12.68 -1.28
N ALA A 297 12.75 -12.69 0.04
CA ALA A 297 13.31 -11.68 0.93
C ALA A 297 14.84 -11.78 1.03
N VAL A 298 15.39 -13.01 1.09
CA VAL A 298 16.84 -13.27 1.16
C VAL A 298 17.59 -12.63 -0.03
N ASN A 299 16.94 -12.54 -1.19
CA ASN A 299 17.54 -12.00 -2.41
C ASN A 299 17.20 -10.53 -2.71
N SER A 300 16.41 -9.87 -1.86
CA SER A 300 15.96 -8.50 -2.14
C SER A 300 16.72 -7.47 -1.29
N THR A 301 17.05 -6.33 -1.88
CA THR A 301 17.68 -5.17 -1.22
C THR A 301 16.81 -3.92 -1.41
N TYR A 302 17.04 -2.86 -0.61
CA TYR A 302 16.36 -1.56 -0.85
C TYR A 302 16.72 -0.96 -2.20
N MET A 303 17.88 -1.31 -2.76
CA MET A 303 18.31 -0.86 -4.08
C MET A 303 17.41 -1.40 -5.20
N ASP A 304 16.77 -2.55 -5.00
CA ASP A 304 15.88 -3.16 -6.00
C ASP A 304 14.55 -2.41 -6.14
N CYS A 305 14.15 -1.62 -5.13
CA CYS A 305 13.03 -0.68 -5.24
C CYS A 305 13.29 0.43 -6.26
N PHE A 306 14.56 0.73 -6.56
CA PHE A 306 14.97 1.80 -7.46
C PHE A 306 15.41 1.29 -8.86
N ARG A 307 15.20 0.00 -9.17
CA ARG A 307 15.62 -0.60 -10.45
C ARG A 307 14.41 -0.98 -11.31
N GLY A 308 14.52 -0.68 -12.61
CA GLY A 308 13.59 -1.14 -13.65
C GLY A 308 12.12 -0.81 -13.36
N VAL A 309 11.25 -1.81 -13.50
CA VAL A 309 9.79 -1.69 -13.29
C VAL A 309 9.44 -1.29 -11.86
N ASN A 310 10.22 -1.74 -10.87
CA ASN A 310 9.98 -1.42 -9.47
C ASN A 310 10.22 0.06 -9.15
N LEU A 311 11.11 0.74 -9.87
CA LEU A 311 11.30 2.20 -9.73
C LEU A 311 10.00 2.95 -10.01
N ARG A 312 9.32 2.60 -11.10
CA ARG A 312 8.04 3.23 -11.48
C ARG A 312 6.98 3.00 -10.41
N ARG A 313 6.91 1.81 -9.83
CA ARG A 313 5.98 1.48 -8.73
C ARG A 313 6.30 2.27 -7.47
N THR A 314 7.57 2.32 -7.07
CA THR A 314 8.03 3.05 -5.89
C THR A 314 7.80 4.55 -6.03
N ILE A 315 8.01 5.12 -7.22
CA ILE A 315 7.70 6.52 -7.52
C ILE A 315 6.19 6.77 -7.35
N ILE A 316 5.33 5.92 -7.92
CA ILE A 316 3.87 6.09 -7.78
C ILE A 316 3.44 6.01 -6.31
N ALA A 317 3.88 4.97 -5.60
CA ALA A 317 3.60 4.77 -4.18
C ALA A 317 4.04 5.96 -3.32
N SER A 318 5.23 6.53 -3.57
CA SER A 318 5.75 7.67 -2.80
C SER A 318 5.07 8.98 -3.18
N MET A 319 4.82 9.21 -4.48
CA MET A 319 4.20 10.44 -4.98
C MET A 319 2.78 10.62 -4.48
N VAL A 320 2.03 9.55 -4.24
CA VAL A 320 0.68 9.65 -3.67
C VAL A 320 0.67 10.36 -2.31
N PHE A 321 1.70 10.18 -1.48
CA PHE A 321 1.86 10.94 -0.23
C PHE A 321 2.37 12.36 -0.46
N VAL A 322 3.26 12.57 -1.43
CA VAL A 322 3.69 13.92 -1.83
C VAL A 322 2.50 14.75 -2.29
N LEU A 323 1.61 14.18 -3.11
CA LEU A 323 0.39 14.83 -3.61
C LEU A 323 -0.59 15.18 -2.48
N GLN A 324 -0.75 14.28 -1.50
CA GLN A 324 -1.55 14.55 -0.30
C GLN A 324 -1.07 15.79 0.45
N GLN A 325 0.25 15.96 0.59
CA GLN A 325 0.85 17.12 1.27
C GLN A 325 0.84 18.37 0.38
N ALA A 326 1.12 18.22 -0.92
CA ALA A 326 1.11 19.29 -1.92
C ALA A 326 -0.29 19.89 -2.11
N ALA A 327 -1.35 19.12 -1.86
CA ALA A 327 -2.71 19.61 -1.83
C ALA A 327 -2.98 20.57 -0.65
N GLY A 328 -2.06 20.74 0.31
CA GLY A 328 -2.19 21.74 1.37
C GLY A 328 -2.94 21.28 2.61
N ILE A 329 -3.00 19.97 2.88
CA ILE A 329 -3.79 19.42 3.98
C ILE A 329 -3.38 19.97 5.35
N VAL A 330 -2.07 20.13 5.59
CA VAL A 330 -1.54 20.68 6.85
C VAL A 330 -2.02 22.12 7.05
N PHE A 331 -2.05 22.92 5.99
CA PHE A 331 -2.51 24.31 6.07
C PHE A 331 -3.99 24.37 6.48
N VAL A 332 -4.83 23.56 5.83
CA VAL A 332 -6.27 23.59 6.09
C VAL A 332 -6.64 22.93 7.42
N LEU A 333 -6.09 21.78 7.78
CA LEU A 333 -6.48 21.09 9.01
C LEU A 333 -5.80 21.66 10.26
N SER A 334 -4.48 21.83 10.21
CA SER A 334 -3.71 22.18 11.41
C SER A 334 -3.75 23.67 11.73
N PHE A 335 -3.98 24.54 10.74
CA PHE A 335 -3.94 25.99 10.93
C PHE A 335 -5.26 26.70 10.65
N SER A 336 -6.35 26.01 10.31
CA SER A 336 -7.65 26.67 10.00
C SER A 336 -8.21 27.48 11.15
N THR A 337 -8.23 26.95 12.38
CA THR A 337 -8.74 27.69 13.55
C THR A 337 -7.95 28.97 13.79
N TYR A 338 -6.62 28.87 13.80
CA TYR A 338 -5.72 30.01 13.90
C TYR A 338 -5.93 31.01 12.74
N PHE A 339 -6.12 30.50 11.53
CA PHE A 339 -6.41 31.31 10.35
C PHE A 339 -7.76 32.04 10.46
N PHE A 340 -8.80 31.42 11.02
CA PHE A 340 -10.09 32.06 11.26
C PHE A 340 -9.99 33.17 12.31
N GLU A 341 -9.18 32.99 13.36
CA GLU A 341 -8.90 34.05 14.33
C GLU A 341 -8.14 35.21 13.70
N LEU A 342 -7.08 34.92 12.92
CA LEU A 342 -6.34 35.95 12.18
C LEU A 342 -7.23 36.69 11.17
N ALA A 343 -8.23 36.01 10.60
CA ALA A 343 -9.22 36.65 9.74
C ALA A 343 -10.17 37.59 10.51
N GLY A 344 -10.16 37.59 11.85
CA GLY A 344 -10.95 38.47 12.71
C GLY A 344 -12.28 37.88 13.17
N PHE A 345 -12.43 36.55 13.14
CA PHE A 345 -13.52 35.89 13.86
C PHE A 345 -13.22 35.88 15.36
N ALA A 346 -14.27 35.99 16.19
CA ALA A 346 -14.13 35.77 17.63
C ALA A 346 -13.70 34.32 17.91
N ASP A 347 -12.83 34.11 18.90
CA ASP A 347 -12.21 32.81 19.25
C ASP A 347 -13.24 31.67 19.31
N SER A 348 -14.36 31.87 20.01
CA SER A 348 -15.45 30.88 20.09
C SER A 348 -16.00 30.46 18.72
N LYS A 349 -16.17 31.41 17.78
CA LYS A 349 -16.64 31.08 16.42
C LYS A 349 -15.54 30.40 15.60
N ALA A 350 -14.28 30.79 15.78
CA ALA A 350 -13.16 30.13 15.11
C ALA A 350 -13.01 28.67 15.55
N PHE A 351 -13.16 28.38 16.84
CA PHE A 351 -13.17 27.00 17.34
C PHE A 351 -14.34 26.18 16.79
N GLN A 352 -15.56 26.73 16.77
CA GLN A 352 -16.74 26.05 16.18
C GLN A 352 -16.56 25.75 14.69
N LEU A 353 -15.97 26.69 13.93
CA LEU A 353 -15.63 26.45 12.52
C LEU A 353 -14.58 25.35 12.38
N GLY A 354 -13.58 25.29 13.27
CA GLY A 354 -12.59 24.20 13.31
C GLY A 354 -13.23 22.83 13.55
N VAL A 355 -14.18 22.73 14.49
CA VAL A 355 -14.99 21.51 14.69
C VAL A 355 -15.73 21.14 13.42
N GLY A 356 -16.38 22.13 12.76
CA GLY A 356 -17.09 21.95 11.50
C GLY A 356 -16.22 21.41 10.37
N VAL A 357 -14.98 21.93 10.23
CA VAL A 357 -13.99 21.42 9.26
C VAL A 357 -13.75 19.93 9.51
N THR A 358 -13.38 19.53 10.72
CA THR A 358 -13.10 18.12 11.03
C THR A 358 -14.33 17.21 10.96
N ALA A 359 -15.51 17.69 11.32
CA ALA A 359 -16.76 16.94 11.23
C ALA A 359 -17.10 16.57 9.78
N LEU A 360 -16.99 17.54 8.86
CA LEU A 360 -17.16 17.29 7.43
C LEU A 360 -16.09 16.37 6.87
N GLY A 361 -14.87 16.39 7.44
CA GLY A 361 -13.82 15.44 7.10
C GLY A 361 -14.24 13.99 7.38
N VAL A 362 -14.77 13.72 8.58
CA VAL A 362 -15.29 12.39 8.95
C VAL A 362 -16.41 11.94 8.01
N VAL A 363 -17.34 12.84 7.68
CA VAL A 363 -18.45 12.53 6.74
C VAL A 363 -17.91 12.23 5.33
N GLY A 364 -16.93 13.02 4.85
CA GLY A 364 -16.27 12.79 3.57
C GLY A 364 -15.58 11.42 3.51
N ASN A 365 -14.86 11.06 4.57
CA ASN A 365 -14.18 9.77 4.67
C ASN A 365 -15.17 8.58 4.69
N LEU A 366 -16.26 8.70 5.45
CA LEU A 366 -17.34 7.70 5.44
C LEU A 366 -17.95 7.52 4.05
N LEU A 367 -18.09 8.59 3.29
CA LEU A 367 -18.58 8.54 1.91
C LEU A 367 -17.61 7.80 0.98
N THR A 368 -16.29 7.88 1.22
CA THR A 368 -15.27 7.18 0.42
C THR A 368 -15.44 5.67 0.44
N PHE A 369 -15.82 5.08 1.57
CA PHE A 369 -16.07 3.63 1.66
C PHE A 369 -17.12 3.16 0.66
N TYR A 370 -18.10 4.01 0.35
CA TYR A 370 -19.13 3.72 -0.63
C TYR A 370 -18.69 4.07 -2.07
N THR A 371 -18.03 5.22 -2.26
CA THR A 371 -17.69 5.71 -3.60
C THR A 371 -16.51 4.97 -4.23
N VAL A 372 -15.50 4.56 -3.46
CA VAL A 372 -14.25 3.95 -3.97
C VAL A 372 -14.48 2.69 -4.79
N ASN A 373 -15.40 1.84 -4.32
CA ASN A 373 -15.71 0.58 -4.99
C ASN A 373 -16.61 0.80 -6.21
N ARG A 374 -17.41 1.88 -6.23
CA ARG A 374 -18.33 2.16 -7.34
C ARG A 374 -17.64 2.86 -8.50
N TYR A 375 -16.88 3.93 -8.26
CA TYR A 375 -16.33 4.78 -9.31
C TYR A 375 -14.87 4.50 -9.69
N GLY A 376 -14.14 3.72 -8.90
CA GLY A 376 -12.71 3.43 -9.14
C GLY A 376 -11.78 4.43 -8.47
N ARG A 377 -10.52 4.01 -8.27
CA ARG A 377 -9.53 4.78 -7.50
C ARG A 377 -9.01 5.98 -8.31
N ARG A 378 -8.71 5.76 -9.59
CA ARG A 378 -8.14 6.79 -10.48
C ARG A 378 -9.13 7.91 -10.73
N PHE A 379 -10.40 7.57 -10.94
CA PHE A 379 -11.45 8.57 -11.18
C PHE A 379 -11.60 9.50 -9.97
N ILE A 380 -11.80 8.95 -8.78
CA ILE A 380 -12.03 9.74 -7.57
C ILE A 380 -10.79 10.57 -7.22
N PHE A 381 -9.60 9.98 -7.26
CA PHE A 381 -8.38 10.70 -6.90
C PHE A 381 -8.14 11.92 -7.80
N ASN A 382 -8.29 11.78 -9.13
CA ASN A 382 -8.06 12.88 -10.06
C ASN A 382 -9.10 14.01 -9.93
N TRP A 383 -10.39 13.65 -9.82
CA TRP A 383 -11.46 14.65 -9.70
C TRP A 383 -11.43 15.37 -8.36
N THR A 384 -11.13 14.67 -7.27
CA THR A 384 -10.98 15.31 -5.95
C THR A 384 -9.73 16.18 -5.90
N MET A 385 -8.61 15.77 -6.51
CA MET A 385 -7.42 16.61 -6.64
C MET A 385 -7.70 17.89 -7.44
N LEU A 386 -8.39 17.79 -8.58
CA LEU A 386 -8.79 18.96 -9.38
C LEU A 386 -9.72 19.89 -8.60
N ALA A 387 -10.72 19.33 -7.92
CA ALA A 387 -11.66 20.11 -7.12
C ALA A 387 -10.96 20.82 -5.94
N CYS A 388 -10.04 20.15 -5.23
CA CYS A 388 -9.21 20.77 -4.20
C CYS A 388 -8.35 21.91 -4.77
N THR A 389 -7.72 21.71 -5.93
CA THR A 389 -6.95 22.76 -6.63
C THR A 389 -7.81 24.00 -6.88
N VAL A 390 -9.03 23.83 -7.41
CA VAL A 390 -9.95 24.94 -7.67
C VAL A 390 -10.32 25.65 -6.37
N VAL A 391 -10.66 24.91 -5.32
CA VAL A 391 -11.04 25.49 -4.02
C VAL A 391 -9.87 26.26 -3.38
N LEU A 392 -8.64 25.77 -3.47
CA LEU A 392 -7.45 26.48 -2.98
C LEU A 392 -7.22 27.81 -3.70
N PHE A 393 -7.40 27.83 -5.03
CA PHE A 393 -7.37 29.08 -5.79
C PHE A 393 -8.49 30.02 -5.38
N LEU A 394 -9.71 29.53 -5.15
CA LEU A 394 -10.83 30.35 -4.66
C LEU A 394 -10.52 30.97 -3.30
N ILE A 395 -9.95 30.20 -2.36
CA ILE A 395 -9.48 30.73 -1.06
C ILE A 395 -8.42 31.82 -1.27
N GLY A 396 -7.46 31.59 -2.18
CA GLY A 396 -6.46 32.58 -2.57
C GLY A 396 -7.08 33.87 -3.11
N PHE A 397 -8.00 33.79 -4.07
CA PHE A 397 -8.66 34.96 -4.65
C PHE A 397 -9.54 35.71 -3.65
N LEU A 398 -10.26 34.99 -2.79
CA LEU A 398 -11.11 35.59 -1.75
C LEU A 398 -10.30 36.23 -0.62
N SER A 399 -9.01 35.93 -0.51
CA SER A 399 -8.11 36.60 0.43
C SER A 399 -7.66 38.01 -0.01
N ILE A 400 -7.93 38.39 -1.26
CA ILE A 400 -7.63 39.73 -1.80
C ILE A 400 -8.60 40.79 -1.23
N PRO A 401 -9.93 40.60 -1.31
CA PRO A 401 -10.87 41.52 -0.66
C PRO A 401 -10.92 41.33 0.87
N THR A 402 -10.92 42.43 1.62
CA THR A 402 -10.98 42.42 3.10
C THR A 402 -12.41 42.43 3.67
N SER A 403 -13.43 42.24 2.82
CA SER A 403 -14.84 42.33 3.23
C SER A 403 -15.24 41.19 4.17
N GLN A 404 -16.22 41.45 5.05
CA GLN A 404 -16.74 40.42 5.96
C GLN A 404 -17.33 39.22 5.20
N GLY A 405 -17.94 39.47 4.03
CA GLY A 405 -18.45 38.41 3.16
C GLY A 405 -17.35 37.51 2.60
N ALA A 406 -16.19 38.09 2.23
CA ALA A 406 -15.05 37.32 1.76
C ALA A 406 -14.47 36.39 2.85
N LYS A 407 -14.41 36.87 4.10
CA LYS A 407 -13.97 36.08 5.26
C LYS A 407 -14.87 34.87 5.53
N TRP A 408 -16.19 35.06 5.47
CA TRP A 408 -17.16 33.96 5.57
C TRP A 408 -17.03 32.98 4.40
N ALA A 409 -16.91 33.49 3.17
CA ALA A 409 -16.74 32.65 1.99
C ALA A 409 -15.46 31.80 2.09
N MET A 410 -14.32 32.38 2.47
CA MET A 410 -13.06 31.63 2.70
C MET A 410 -13.24 30.51 3.73
N SER A 411 -13.96 30.79 4.83
CA SER A 411 -14.22 29.79 5.87
C SER A 411 -15.04 28.63 5.32
N ILE A 412 -16.14 28.92 4.59
CA ILE A 412 -16.97 27.90 3.95
C ILE A 412 -16.16 27.07 2.93
N PHE A 413 -15.32 27.72 2.11
CA PHE A 413 -14.46 27.00 1.18
C PHE A 413 -13.42 26.12 1.87
N THR A 414 -12.95 26.49 3.07
CA THR A 414 -12.07 25.64 3.89
C THR A 414 -12.79 24.38 4.37
N LEU A 415 -14.06 24.50 4.77
CA LEU A 415 -14.92 23.37 5.11
C LEU A 415 -15.16 22.45 3.91
N VAL A 416 -15.50 23.04 2.76
CA VAL A 416 -15.72 22.30 1.49
C VAL A 416 -14.45 21.62 1.02
N TYR A 417 -13.29 22.28 1.13
CA TYR A 417 -11.99 21.69 0.82
C TYR A 417 -11.78 20.41 1.62
N ASN A 418 -11.99 20.44 2.95
CA ASN A 418 -11.72 19.27 3.77
C ASN A 418 -12.66 18.10 3.44
N PHE A 419 -13.94 18.40 3.17
CA PHE A 419 -14.89 17.40 2.70
C PHE A 419 -14.43 16.73 1.39
N ILE A 420 -14.02 17.51 0.39
CA ILE A 420 -13.54 16.99 -0.91
C ILE A 420 -12.25 16.19 -0.74
N TYR A 421 -11.31 16.69 0.06
CA TYR A 421 -10.05 16.04 0.34
C TYR A 421 -10.26 14.66 0.95
N GLN A 422 -11.09 14.58 2.01
CA GLN A 422 -11.36 13.33 2.70
C GLN A 422 -12.25 12.37 1.92
N THR A 423 -13.03 12.87 0.95
CA THR A 423 -13.81 12.00 0.05
C THR A 423 -12.92 11.23 -0.95
N GLY A 424 -11.69 11.68 -1.21
CA GLY A 424 -10.81 11.05 -2.20
C GLY A 424 -9.35 10.98 -1.79
N ILE A 425 -8.66 12.12 -1.82
CA ILE A 425 -7.20 12.21 -1.71
C ILE A 425 -6.66 11.51 -0.45
N GLY A 426 -7.29 11.76 0.70
CA GLY A 426 -6.87 11.19 2.00
C GLY A 426 -6.92 9.66 2.02
N PRO A 427 -8.11 9.04 1.94
CA PRO A 427 -8.23 7.58 2.05
C PRO A 427 -7.60 6.83 0.86
N LEU A 428 -7.76 7.34 -0.36
CA LEU A 428 -7.18 6.70 -1.56
C LEU A 428 -5.66 6.74 -1.55
N GLY A 429 -5.09 7.70 -0.83
CA GLY A 429 -3.66 7.81 -0.62
C GLY A 429 -3.04 6.51 -0.11
N TYR A 430 -3.63 5.96 0.95
CA TYR A 430 -3.21 4.70 1.57
C TYR A 430 -3.58 3.46 0.73
N VAL A 431 -4.72 3.50 0.04
CA VAL A 431 -5.19 2.38 -0.80
C VAL A 431 -4.29 2.18 -2.02
N ILE A 432 -4.05 3.24 -2.82
CA ILE A 432 -3.22 3.16 -4.03
C ILE A 432 -1.79 2.76 -3.66
N PHE A 433 -1.27 3.33 -2.59
CA PHE A 433 0.04 3.00 -2.05
C PHE A 433 0.18 1.50 -1.71
N ALA A 434 -0.84 0.91 -1.08
CA ALA A 434 -0.85 -0.52 -0.77
C ALA A 434 -0.99 -1.39 -2.03
N GLU A 435 -1.88 -1.02 -2.96
CA GLU A 435 -2.20 -1.80 -4.17
C GLU A 435 -1.08 -1.78 -5.23
N VAL A 436 -0.30 -0.69 -5.35
CA VAL A 436 0.80 -0.57 -6.34
C VAL A 436 2.09 -1.29 -5.91
N SER A 437 2.20 -1.61 -4.61
CA SER A 437 3.37 -2.30 -4.06
C SER A 437 3.45 -3.76 -4.54
N SER A 438 4.57 -4.13 -5.19
CA SER A 438 4.81 -5.51 -5.64
C SER A 438 4.92 -6.46 -4.46
N ALA A 439 4.48 -7.69 -4.60
CA ALA A 439 4.55 -8.68 -3.52
C ALA A 439 5.98 -8.85 -2.99
N LYS A 440 6.98 -8.89 -3.88
CA LYS A 440 8.41 -9.09 -3.56
C LYS A 440 9.05 -7.94 -2.78
N LEU A 441 8.60 -6.69 -2.98
CA LEU A 441 9.20 -5.50 -2.37
C LEU A 441 8.22 -4.73 -1.46
N ARG A 442 7.05 -5.30 -1.18
CA ARG A 442 5.94 -4.65 -0.48
C ARG A 442 6.37 -3.95 0.80
N SER A 443 7.04 -4.65 1.71
CA SER A 443 7.48 -4.08 2.98
C SER A 443 8.44 -2.89 2.82
N LYS A 444 9.40 -2.97 1.88
CA LYS A 444 10.40 -1.93 1.64
C LYS A 444 9.81 -0.70 0.97
N THR A 445 8.98 -0.89 -0.04
CA THR A 445 8.22 0.18 -0.70
C THR A 445 7.29 0.87 0.30
N ILE A 446 6.69 0.10 1.21
CA ILE A 446 5.86 0.66 2.27
C ILE A 446 6.69 1.55 3.22
N GLY A 447 7.84 1.08 3.66
CA GLY A 447 8.76 1.89 4.49
C GLY A 447 9.17 3.20 3.82
N LEU A 448 9.49 3.17 2.53
CA LEU A 448 9.85 4.37 1.75
C LEU A 448 8.67 5.36 1.62
N GLY A 449 7.44 4.88 1.44
CA GLY A 449 6.26 5.74 1.37
C GLY A 449 5.97 6.44 2.70
N ILE A 450 6.07 5.73 3.82
CA ILE A 450 5.88 6.31 5.16
C ILE A 450 6.94 7.37 5.46
N LEU A 451 8.21 7.10 5.11
CA LEU A 451 9.29 8.08 5.19
C LEU A 451 8.95 9.33 4.36
N THR A 452 8.51 9.13 3.13
CA THR A 452 8.17 10.23 2.21
C THR A 452 7.03 11.08 2.78
N ASN A 453 5.95 10.44 3.26
CA ASN A 453 4.83 11.15 3.88
C ASN A 453 5.27 12.00 5.07
N SER A 454 6.08 11.40 5.96
CA SER A 454 6.53 12.06 7.18
C SER A 454 7.51 13.20 6.88
N LEU A 455 8.40 13.03 5.90
CA LEU A 455 9.33 14.07 5.44
C LEU A 455 8.58 15.25 4.82
N CYS A 456 7.64 14.99 3.91
CA CYS A 456 6.83 16.04 3.30
C CYS A 456 5.95 16.76 4.32
N GLY A 457 5.35 16.02 5.26
CA GLY A 457 4.59 16.60 6.37
C GLY A 457 5.46 17.48 7.28
N MET A 458 6.69 17.05 7.58
CA MET A 458 7.66 17.85 8.34
C MET A 458 7.99 19.17 7.62
N VAL A 459 8.26 19.11 6.32
CA VAL A 459 8.52 20.32 5.51
C VAL A 459 7.31 21.25 5.53
N ALA A 460 6.10 20.73 5.35
CA ALA A 460 4.88 21.52 5.42
C ALA A 460 4.70 22.18 6.80
N ASN A 461 4.91 21.44 7.89
CA ASN A 461 4.87 21.96 9.26
C ASN A 461 5.94 23.03 9.55
N ILE A 462 7.08 22.99 8.85
CA ILE A 462 8.10 24.04 8.95
C ILE A 462 7.67 25.27 8.17
N VAL A 463 7.26 25.12 6.91
CA VAL A 463 7.03 26.23 5.99
C VAL A 463 5.75 27.01 6.34
N ILE A 464 4.65 26.33 6.66
CA ILE A 464 3.33 26.97 6.82
C ILE A 464 3.30 28.05 7.91
N PRO A 465 3.87 27.84 9.12
CA PRO A 465 3.95 28.91 10.13
C PRO A 465 4.61 30.20 9.63
N TYR A 466 5.69 30.11 8.84
CA TYR A 466 6.33 31.31 8.27
C TYR A 466 5.45 32.01 7.23
N LEU A 467 4.61 31.24 6.52
CA LEU A 467 3.69 31.80 5.53
C LEU A 467 2.49 32.50 6.19
N VAL A 468 1.98 31.97 7.31
CA VAL A 468 0.71 32.41 7.93
C VAL A 468 0.92 33.47 9.01
N ASN A 469 2.04 33.44 9.75
CA ASN A 469 2.22 34.33 10.89
C ASN A 469 2.32 35.81 10.48
N PRO A 470 1.71 36.73 11.26
CA PRO A 470 1.75 38.17 11.01
C PRO A 470 3.17 38.78 11.00
N ASP A 471 4.05 38.23 11.83
CA ASP A 471 5.42 38.73 12.03
C ASP A 471 6.41 38.32 10.90
N GLU A 472 5.96 37.50 9.95
CA GLU A 472 6.80 36.94 8.87
C GLU A 472 6.19 37.29 7.50
N ALA A 473 5.87 36.31 6.66
CA ALA A 473 5.37 36.57 5.31
C ALA A 473 3.92 37.07 5.29
N ASN A 474 3.16 36.88 6.38
CA ASN A 474 1.77 37.33 6.58
C ASN A 474 0.89 37.16 5.33
N LEU A 475 0.99 36.00 4.68
CA LEU A 475 0.26 35.73 3.44
C LEU A 475 -1.21 35.44 3.72
N GLY A 476 -1.58 35.08 4.95
CA GLY A 476 -2.95 34.75 5.33
C GLY A 476 -3.57 33.76 4.34
N GLY A 477 -4.67 34.15 3.70
CA GLY A 477 -5.37 33.29 2.73
C GLY A 477 -4.65 33.14 1.39
N LYS A 478 -3.68 34.00 1.07
CA LYS A 478 -2.88 33.92 -0.17
C LYS A 478 -2.00 32.68 -0.23
N VAL A 479 -1.82 32.00 0.91
CA VAL A 479 -1.22 30.66 0.99
C VAL A 479 -1.96 29.66 0.08
N GLY A 480 -3.26 29.89 -0.17
CA GLY A 480 -4.05 29.15 -1.15
C GLY A 480 -3.51 29.21 -2.59
N PHE A 481 -2.81 30.28 -3.00
CA PHE A 481 -2.16 30.33 -4.32
C PHE A 481 -0.95 29.42 -4.43
N ILE A 482 -0.16 29.31 -3.36
CA ILE A 482 1.04 28.46 -3.32
C ILE A 482 0.61 27.00 -3.41
N PHE A 483 -0.26 26.57 -2.49
CA PHE A 483 -0.75 25.18 -2.49
C PHE A 483 -1.68 24.89 -3.66
N GLY A 484 -2.45 25.87 -4.16
CA GLY A 484 -3.23 25.73 -5.40
C GLY A 484 -2.33 25.49 -6.61
N GLY A 485 -1.21 26.20 -6.73
CA GLY A 485 -0.21 25.97 -7.77
C GLY A 485 0.45 24.59 -7.68
N LEU A 486 0.88 24.19 -6.48
CA LEU A 486 1.45 22.86 -6.24
C LEU A 486 0.42 21.74 -6.51
N ALA A 487 -0.82 21.95 -6.07
CA ALA A 487 -1.91 21.02 -6.31
C ALA A 487 -2.24 20.90 -7.80
N ALA A 488 -2.18 22.00 -8.58
CA ALA A 488 -2.38 21.98 -10.04
C ALA A 488 -1.31 21.13 -10.75
N ILE A 489 -0.04 21.30 -10.40
CA ILE A 489 1.06 20.44 -10.90
C ILE A 489 0.79 18.99 -10.48
N GLY A 490 0.35 18.78 -9.24
CA GLY A 490 -0.04 17.48 -8.73
C GLY A 490 -1.22 16.84 -9.48
N THR A 491 -2.24 17.62 -9.87
CA THR A 491 -3.38 17.16 -10.68
C THR A 491 -2.92 16.69 -12.05
N ILE A 492 -2.03 17.44 -12.70
CA ILE A 492 -1.46 17.05 -14.00
C ILE A 492 -0.71 15.73 -13.83
N TRP A 493 0.18 15.63 -12.84
CA TRP A 493 0.94 14.41 -12.60
C TRP A 493 0.04 13.21 -12.31
N ALA A 494 -0.96 13.39 -11.42
CA ALA A 494 -1.93 12.37 -11.05
C ALA A 494 -2.66 11.80 -12.28
N TRP A 495 -3.01 12.67 -13.23
CA TRP A 495 -3.67 12.29 -14.47
C TRP A 495 -2.81 11.39 -15.38
N PHE A 496 -1.48 11.55 -15.39
CA PHE A 496 -0.58 10.70 -16.19
C PHE A 496 -0.22 9.39 -15.48
N TYR A 497 0.04 9.43 -14.18
CA TYR A 497 0.77 8.35 -13.51
C TYR A 497 -0.06 7.47 -12.57
N ILE A 498 -1.22 7.92 -12.08
CA ILE A 498 -2.04 7.12 -11.15
C ILE A 498 -2.78 6.01 -11.91
N PRO A 499 -2.52 4.72 -11.62
CA PRO A 499 -3.21 3.62 -12.28
C PRO A 499 -4.62 3.42 -11.73
N GLU A 500 -5.49 2.82 -12.55
CA GLU A 500 -6.74 2.25 -12.05
C GLU A 500 -6.49 0.81 -11.61
N THR A 501 -6.78 0.53 -10.34
CA THR A 501 -6.53 -0.75 -9.67
C THR A 501 -7.84 -1.46 -9.30
N LYS A 502 -9.00 -0.84 -9.51
CA LYS A 502 -10.30 -1.43 -9.20
C LYS A 502 -10.50 -2.75 -9.94
N GLY A 503 -10.76 -3.80 -9.17
CA GLY A 503 -11.13 -5.13 -9.69
C GLY A 503 -9.95 -5.96 -10.18
N LEU A 504 -8.72 -5.44 -10.11
CA LEU A 504 -7.52 -6.17 -10.50
C LEU A 504 -6.92 -6.90 -9.29
N THR A 505 -6.44 -8.11 -9.51
CA THR A 505 -5.68 -8.87 -8.52
C THR A 505 -4.25 -8.35 -8.41
N VAL A 506 -3.57 -8.66 -7.30
CA VAL A 506 -2.16 -8.29 -7.09
C VAL A 506 -1.29 -8.81 -8.24
N ASP A 507 -1.53 -10.04 -8.69
CA ASP A 507 -0.75 -10.67 -9.76
C ASP A 507 -1.02 -10.05 -11.13
N GLN A 508 -2.29 -9.68 -11.41
CA GLN A 508 -2.64 -8.92 -12.62
C GLN A 508 -1.97 -7.54 -12.62
N ILE A 509 -1.99 -6.83 -11.50
CA ILE A 509 -1.28 -5.55 -11.35
C ILE A 509 0.22 -5.76 -11.58
N ASP A 510 0.78 -6.85 -11.02
CA ASP A 510 2.19 -7.16 -11.17
C ASP A 510 2.56 -7.36 -12.65
N THR A 511 1.75 -8.13 -13.36
CA THR A 511 1.86 -8.42 -14.80
C THR A 511 1.74 -7.15 -15.64
N LEU A 512 0.78 -6.26 -15.34
CA LEU A 512 0.61 -5.00 -16.08
C LEU A 512 1.82 -4.07 -15.97
N PHE A 513 2.43 -4.02 -14.78
CA PHE A 513 3.66 -3.26 -14.57
C PHE A 513 4.86 -3.91 -15.26
N GLU A 514 4.99 -5.24 -15.22
CA GLU A 514 6.07 -5.97 -15.91
C GLU A 514 6.00 -5.83 -17.43
N ARG A 515 4.79 -5.83 -18.00
CA ARG A 515 4.54 -5.54 -19.42
C ARG A 515 4.79 -4.07 -19.80
N GLY A 516 5.13 -3.20 -18.85
CA GLY A 516 5.45 -1.80 -19.10
C GLY A 516 4.25 -0.93 -19.50
N ILE A 517 3.03 -1.40 -19.29
CA ILE A 517 1.80 -0.72 -19.75
C ILE A 517 1.66 0.64 -19.07
N SER A 518 1.20 1.66 -19.80
CA SER A 518 0.94 2.98 -19.23
C SER A 518 -0.17 2.91 -18.18
N ALA A 519 -0.02 3.61 -17.06
CA ALA A 519 -0.94 3.57 -15.91
C ALA A 519 -2.39 3.91 -16.29
N ARG A 520 -2.58 4.60 -17.42
CA ARG A 520 -3.88 4.97 -17.99
C ARG A 520 -4.66 3.81 -18.58
N HIS A 521 -3.97 2.79 -19.07
CA HIS A 521 -4.56 1.70 -19.87
C HIS A 521 -4.70 0.40 -19.06
N PHE A 522 -4.58 0.48 -17.73
CA PHE A 522 -4.68 -0.70 -16.86
C PHE A 522 -6.07 -1.37 -16.93
N GLN A 523 -7.14 -0.58 -17.14
CA GLN A 523 -8.50 -1.10 -17.28
C GLN A 523 -8.90 -1.49 -18.71
N SER A 524 -8.21 -0.94 -19.73
CA SER A 524 -8.55 -1.24 -21.13
C SER A 524 -7.97 -2.57 -21.61
N ILE A 525 -7.09 -3.18 -20.82
CA ILE A 525 -6.49 -4.48 -21.12
C ILE A 525 -7.19 -5.50 -20.25
N ASN A 526 -8.12 -6.21 -20.87
CA ASN A 526 -8.87 -7.26 -20.22
C ASN A 526 -8.00 -8.52 -20.22
N LEU A 527 -7.20 -8.70 -19.16
CA LEU A 527 -6.32 -9.86 -19.01
C LEU A 527 -7.14 -11.16 -19.03
N GLU A 528 -8.40 -11.10 -18.56
CA GLU A 528 -9.35 -12.21 -18.64
C GLU A 528 -9.83 -12.50 -20.06
N GLU A 529 -9.87 -11.56 -21.02
CA GLU A 529 -10.20 -11.88 -22.42
C GLU A 529 -8.98 -12.38 -23.20
N GLU A 530 -7.76 -11.96 -22.84
CA GLU A 530 -6.54 -12.60 -23.34
C GLU A 530 -6.39 -14.03 -22.78
N GLU A 531 -6.77 -14.27 -21.51
CA GLU A 531 -6.85 -15.62 -20.92
C GLU A 531 -8.13 -16.38 -21.33
N ALA A 532 -9.24 -15.73 -21.69
CA ALA A 532 -10.47 -16.38 -22.14
C ALA A 532 -10.48 -16.69 -23.64
N HIS A 533 -9.66 -16.02 -24.45
CA HIS A 533 -9.25 -16.56 -25.76
C HIS A 533 -8.35 -17.80 -25.63
N VAL A 534 -7.92 -18.12 -24.40
CA VAL A 534 -7.28 -19.37 -23.97
C VAL A 534 -8.26 -20.24 -23.15
N GLY A 535 -9.48 -19.76 -22.88
CA GLY A 535 -10.40 -20.28 -21.84
C GLY A 535 -11.60 -21.09 -22.33
N ASP A 536 -11.82 -21.23 -23.64
CA ASP A 536 -12.77 -22.21 -24.19
C ASP A 536 -11.97 -23.38 -24.78
N THR A 537 -11.97 -24.50 -24.06
CA THR A 537 -11.10 -25.69 -24.18
C THR A 537 -9.63 -25.45 -23.80
N TYR A 538 -9.27 -25.75 -22.54
CA TYR A 538 -7.89 -25.82 -22.02
C TYR A 538 -6.87 -26.19 -23.11
N PRO A 539 -6.06 -25.26 -23.65
CA PRO A 539 -4.90 -25.67 -24.40
C PRO A 539 -3.84 -26.00 -23.36
N LEU A 540 -3.67 -27.29 -23.10
CA LEU A 540 -2.59 -27.82 -22.26
C LEU A 540 -1.19 -27.44 -22.78
N SER A 541 -1.10 -26.84 -23.98
CA SER A 541 0.10 -26.36 -24.65
C SER A 541 0.01 -24.86 -24.96
N HIS A 542 0.97 -24.07 -24.48
CA HIS A 542 1.13 -22.64 -24.79
C HIS A 542 1.72 -22.44 -26.19
N TYR A 543 1.34 -21.37 -26.90
CA TYR A 543 1.97 -21.01 -28.18
C TYR A 543 2.13 -19.49 -28.35
N GLU A 544 3.22 -19.08 -28.99
CA GLU A 544 3.49 -17.70 -29.41
C GLU A 544 3.45 -17.61 -30.93
N VAL A 545 2.76 -16.61 -31.49
CA VAL A 545 2.81 -16.30 -32.92
C VAL A 545 3.57 -15.01 -33.15
N SER A 546 4.60 -15.06 -33.99
CA SER A 546 5.45 -13.91 -34.34
C SER A 546 5.76 -13.86 -35.84
N GLY A 547 6.39 -12.78 -36.31
CA GLY A 547 6.71 -12.57 -37.73
C GLY A 547 5.56 -12.03 -38.57
N ASN A 548 5.56 -12.33 -39.87
CA ASN A 548 4.61 -11.79 -40.84
C ASN A 548 3.31 -12.59 -40.82
N LYS A 549 2.18 -11.94 -40.48
CA LYS A 549 0.86 -12.57 -40.39
C LYS A 549 0.41 -13.25 -41.70
N GLU A 550 0.80 -12.69 -42.85
CA GLU A 550 0.52 -13.21 -44.19
C GLU A 550 1.66 -14.07 -44.76
N GLY A 551 2.70 -14.31 -43.95
CA GLY A 551 3.87 -15.11 -44.33
C GLY A 551 3.57 -16.61 -44.41
N SER A 552 4.50 -17.38 -44.98
CA SER A 552 4.36 -18.85 -44.99
C SER A 552 4.39 -19.37 -43.54
N PRO A 553 3.41 -20.16 -43.09
CA PRO A 553 3.36 -20.59 -41.69
C PRO A 553 4.42 -21.65 -41.39
N VAL A 554 5.14 -21.46 -40.28
CA VAL A 554 6.13 -22.41 -39.76
C VAL A 554 5.86 -22.64 -38.29
N VAL A 555 5.91 -23.90 -37.87
CA VAL A 555 5.81 -24.30 -36.47
C VAL A 555 7.17 -24.80 -35.98
N PHE A 556 7.62 -24.30 -34.84
CA PHE A 556 8.84 -24.71 -34.16
C PHE A 556 8.49 -25.57 -32.95
N VAL A 557 9.05 -26.78 -32.90
CA VAL A 557 8.90 -27.74 -31.81
C VAL A 557 10.24 -27.83 -31.07
N HIS A 558 10.28 -27.31 -29.84
CA HIS A 558 11.50 -27.29 -29.05
C HIS A 558 11.97 -28.70 -28.64
N GLY A 559 13.29 -28.84 -28.44
CA GLY A 559 13.91 -30.03 -27.88
C GLY A 559 13.85 -30.06 -26.35
N GLY A 560 14.37 -31.15 -25.76
CA GLY A 560 14.38 -31.37 -24.31
C GLY A 560 12.98 -31.63 -23.76
N PRO A 561 12.60 -32.89 -23.47
CA PRO A 561 11.31 -33.16 -22.84
C PRO A 561 11.24 -32.43 -21.49
N GLY A 562 10.28 -31.51 -21.34
CA GLY A 562 10.14 -30.62 -20.17
C GLY A 562 10.78 -29.22 -20.29
N SER A 563 11.52 -28.92 -21.38
CA SER A 563 12.00 -27.56 -21.70
C SER A 563 10.88 -26.67 -22.24
N GLY A 564 11.11 -25.37 -22.40
CA GLY A 564 10.25 -24.48 -23.19
C GLY A 564 10.97 -23.93 -24.42
N SER A 565 10.22 -23.24 -25.26
CA SER A 565 10.74 -22.38 -26.33
C SER A 565 11.28 -21.08 -25.73
N ASP A 566 12.36 -20.54 -26.31
CA ASP A 566 12.95 -19.26 -25.94
C ASP A 566 12.75 -18.23 -27.08
N ALA A 567 12.83 -16.94 -26.75
CA ALA A 567 12.77 -15.84 -27.70
C ALA A 567 13.87 -15.89 -28.79
N LYS A 568 14.87 -16.75 -28.64
CA LYS A 568 15.90 -17.04 -29.65
C LYS A 568 15.41 -17.98 -30.74
N ASP A 569 14.42 -18.83 -30.48
CA ASP A 569 13.97 -19.84 -31.44
C ASP A 569 13.26 -19.22 -32.66
N ARG A 570 12.60 -18.07 -32.49
CA ARG A 570 12.07 -17.29 -33.62
C ARG A 570 13.15 -16.74 -34.55
N SER A 571 14.40 -16.63 -34.09
CA SER A 571 15.51 -16.11 -34.92
C SER A 571 15.97 -17.10 -35.99
N PHE A 572 15.56 -18.37 -35.92
CA PHE A 572 15.78 -19.36 -36.98
C PHE A 572 15.02 -19.04 -38.28
N PHE A 573 14.01 -18.18 -38.22
CA PHE A 573 13.14 -17.88 -39.34
C PHE A 573 13.18 -16.39 -39.67
N ASN A 574 13.14 -16.06 -40.96
CA ASN A 574 13.05 -14.66 -41.38
C ASN A 574 11.65 -14.10 -41.07
N PRO A 575 11.50 -13.15 -40.13
CA PRO A 575 10.19 -12.66 -39.68
C PRO A 575 9.43 -11.89 -40.76
N ALA A 576 10.09 -11.42 -41.83
CA ALA A 576 9.41 -10.77 -42.95
C ALA A 576 8.71 -11.77 -43.90
N LYS A 577 9.15 -13.04 -43.89
CA LYS A 577 8.67 -14.08 -44.82
C LYS A 577 7.77 -15.13 -44.18
N TYR A 578 7.95 -15.40 -42.88
CA TYR A 578 7.26 -16.48 -42.18
C TYR A 578 6.29 -15.97 -41.13
N LYS A 579 5.15 -16.65 -41.00
CA LYS A 579 4.29 -16.63 -39.82
C LYS A 579 4.84 -17.70 -38.87
N ILE A 580 5.55 -17.28 -37.84
CA ILE A 580 6.32 -18.17 -36.95
C ILE A 580 5.42 -18.53 -35.77
N VAL A 581 5.25 -19.83 -35.52
CA VAL A 581 4.50 -20.36 -34.38
C VAL A 581 5.50 -21.12 -33.51
N LEU A 582 5.80 -20.58 -32.33
CA LEU A 582 6.54 -21.31 -31.30
C LEU A 582 5.51 -21.99 -30.41
N LEU A 583 5.67 -23.27 -30.13
CA LEU A 583 4.78 -23.98 -29.21
C LEU A 583 5.58 -24.58 -28.07
N ASP A 584 5.07 -24.45 -26.87
CA ASP A 584 5.53 -25.18 -25.71
C ASP A 584 4.65 -26.40 -25.54
N GLN A 585 5.29 -27.56 -25.37
CA GLN A 585 4.58 -28.82 -25.21
C GLN A 585 3.86 -28.88 -23.87
N ARG A 586 2.89 -29.80 -23.74
CA ARG A 586 2.20 -30.04 -22.46
C ARG A 586 3.18 -30.26 -21.32
N GLY A 587 2.98 -29.54 -20.21
CA GLY A 587 3.81 -29.65 -19.03
C GLY A 587 5.21 -29.06 -19.17
N ALA A 588 5.49 -28.35 -20.26
CA ALA A 588 6.81 -27.84 -20.61
C ALA A 588 6.73 -26.32 -20.87
N GLY A 589 7.80 -25.58 -20.60
CA GLY A 589 7.85 -24.13 -20.83
C GLY A 589 6.75 -23.34 -20.11
N MET A 590 6.02 -22.53 -20.87
CA MET A 590 4.91 -21.69 -20.38
C MET A 590 3.56 -22.41 -20.41
N SER A 591 3.51 -23.68 -20.83
CA SER A 591 2.29 -24.49 -20.83
C SER A 591 1.82 -24.78 -19.42
N THR A 592 0.50 -24.74 -19.20
CA THR A 592 -0.11 -25.00 -17.89
C THR A 592 -1.07 -26.20 -17.97
N PRO A 593 -1.09 -27.09 -16.94
CA PRO A 593 -0.23 -27.08 -15.76
C PRO A 593 1.22 -27.51 -16.07
N SER A 594 2.20 -26.91 -15.38
CA SER A 594 3.62 -27.26 -15.54
C SER A 594 3.91 -28.67 -15.02
N ALA A 595 4.85 -29.38 -15.66
CA ALA A 595 5.26 -30.74 -15.32
C ALA A 595 4.11 -31.78 -15.28
N VAL A 596 3.05 -31.56 -16.06
CA VAL A 596 1.92 -32.51 -16.13
C VAL A 596 2.36 -33.84 -16.73
N THR A 597 2.03 -34.95 -16.06
CA THR A 597 2.29 -36.32 -16.53
C THR A 597 1.02 -37.05 -16.94
N GLU A 598 -0.15 -36.53 -16.57
CA GLU A 598 -1.46 -37.04 -16.99
C GLU A 598 -1.77 -36.56 -18.42
N GLU A 599 -2.28 -37.47 -19.28
CA GLU A 599 -2.59 -37.18 -20.69
C GLU A 599 -1.45 -36.50 -21.48
N ASN A 600 -0.20 -36.85 -21.16
CA ASN A 600 1.01 -36.30 -21.78
C ASN A 600 1.76 -37.37 -22.59
N THR A 601 1.05 -38.15 -23.40
CA THR A 601 1.67 -39.11 -24.32
C THR A 601 2.12 -38.42 -25.61
N THR A 602 3.01 -39.05 -26.38
CA THR A 602 3.41 -38.56 -27.71
C THR A 602 2.20 -38.26 -28.60
N TRP A 603 1.15 -39.08 -28.53
CA TRP A 603 -0.06 -38.88 -29.33
C TRP A 603 -0.90 -37.70 -28.86
N ASP A 604 -0.86 -37.37 -27.57
CA ASP A 604 -1.54 -36.19 -27.04
C ASP A 604 -0.81 -34.91 -27.45
N LEU A 605 0.53 -34.94 -27.48
CA LEU A 605 1.35 -33.85 -28.02
C LEU A 605 1.12 -33.66 -29.53
N VAL A 606 0.94 -34.74 -30.30
CA VAL A 606 0.57 -34.66 -31.73
C VAL A 606 -0.81 -34.04 -31.91
N LYS A 607 -1.79 -34.40 -31.08
CA LYS A 607 -3.14 -33.80 -31.10
C LYS A 607 -3.09 -32.30 -30.80
N ASP A 608 -2.24 -31.88 -29.87
CA ASP A 608 -2.08 -30.45 -29.54
C ASP A 608 -1.50 -29.65 -30.69
N ILE A 609 -0.47 -30.18 -31.36
CA ILE A 609 0.10 -29.54 -32.55
C ILE A 609 -0.98 -29.36 -33.62
N GLU A 610 -1.83 -30.38 -33.84
CA GLU A 610 -2.93 -30.29 -34.81
C GLU A 610 -4.01 -29.30 -34.37
N ARG A 611 -4.33 -29.26 -33.08
CA ARG A 611 -5.31 -28.33 -32.52
C ARG A 611 -4.86 -26.89 -32.70
N ILE A 612 -3.58 -26.58 -32.44
CA ILE A 612 -2.99 -25.26 -32.65
C ILE A 612 -3.05 -24.88 -34.14
N ARG A 613 -2.81 -25.83 -35.07
CA ARG A 613 -2.94 -25.60 -36.52
C ARG A 613 -4.35 -25.14 -36.89
N GLU A 614 -5.36 -25.84 -36.38
CA GLU A 614 -6.76 -25.55 -36.63
C GLU A 614 -7.18 -24.21 -36.03
N LEU A 615 -6.79 -23.93 -34.78
CA LEU A 615 -7.06 -22.66 -34.10
C LEU A 615 -6.46 -21.47 -34.86
N LEU A 616 -5.27 -21.64 -35.42
CA LEU A 616 -4.61 -20.59 -36.21
C LEU A 616 -5.10 -20.50 -37.66
N ASN A 617 -6.07 -21.33 -38.05
CA ASN A 617 -6.65 -21.45 -39.38
C ASN A 617 -5.58 -21.67 -40.49
N ILE A 618 -4.60 -22.52 -40.21
CA ILE A 618 -3.47 -22.80 -41.11
C ILE A 618 -3.74 -24.09 -41.88
N ASP A 619 -3.88 -24.05 -43.21
CA ASP A 619 -4.14 -25.29 -43.99
C ASP A 619 -2.94 -26.25 -43.98
N LYS A 620 -1.74 -25.75 -44.29
CA LYS A 620 -0.47 -26.48 -44.21
C LYS A 620 0.66 -25.58 -43.75
N TRP A 621 1.55 -26.11 -42.92
CA TRP A 621 2.73 -25.40 -42.42
C TRP A 621 4.05 -26.17 -42.59
N HIS A 622 5.14 -25.44 -42.48
CA HIS A 622 6.49 -26.00 -42.34
C HIS A 622 6.63 -26.49 -40.90
N VAL A 623 7.06 -27.74 -40.69
CA VAL A 623 7.26 -28.30 -39.34
C VAL A 623 8.75 -28.38 -39.08
N PHE A 624 9.23 -27.61 -38.10
CA PHE A 624 10.63 -27.56 -37.70
C PHE A 624 10.78 -28.10 -36.28
N GLY A 625 11.58 -29.14 -36.10
CA GLY A 625 11.85 -29.70 -34.77
C GLY A 625 13.33 -29.64 -34.42
N SER A 626 13.63 -29.31 -33.17
CA SER A 626 14.99 -29.35 -32.61
C SER A 626 15.16 -30.52 -31.63
N SER A 627 16.24 -31.29 -31.74
CA SER A 627 16.56 -32.43 -30.85
C SER A 627 15.36 -33.38 -30.65
N TRP A 628 14.88 -33.62 -29.43
CA TRP A 628 13.65 -34.40 -29.17
C TRP A 628 12.44 -33.90 -29.94
N GLY A 629 12.32 -32.58 -30.14
CA GLY A 629 11.27 -31.96 -30.93
C GLY A 629 11.33 -32.36 -32.41
N SER A 630 12.49 -32.79 -32.91
CA SER A 630 12.62 -33.40 -34.24
C SER A 630 11.91 -34.75 -34.33
N SER A 631 11.97 -35.57 -33.27
CA SER A 631 11.25 -36.85 -33.18
C SER A 631 9.75 -36.61 -33.12
N LEU A 632 9.28 -35.69 -32.26
CA LEU A 632 7.85 -35.35 -32.19
C LEU A 632 7.34 -34.78 -33.52
N SER A 633 8.11 -33.89 -34.14
CA SER A 633 7.80 -33.33 -35.46
C SER A 633 7.71 -34.39 -36.55
N LEU A 634 8.54 -35.43 -36.50
CA LEU A 634 8.50 -36.55 -37.44
C LEU A 634 7.23 -37.39 -37.24
N VAL A 635 6.88 -37.69 -36.00
CA VAL A 635 5.65 -38.43 -35.67
C VAL A 635 4.41 -37.63 -36.12
N TYR A 636 4.39 -36.32 -35.90
CA TYR A 636 3.32 -35.44 -36.40
C TYR A 636 3.24 -35.47 -37.94
N ALA A 637 4.39 -35.37 -38.64
CA ALA A 637 4.43 -35.40 -40.09
C ALA A 637 3.95 -36.75 -40.68
N GLN A 638 4.22 -37.87 -39.99
CA GLN A 638 3.72 -39.19 -40.37
C GLN A 638 2.21 -39.33 -40.12
N ALA A 639 1.70 -38.79 -39.02
CA ALA A 639 0.28 -38.84 -38.67
C ALA A 639 -0.58 -37.91 -39.57
N HIS A 640 -0.03 -36.76 -39.97
CA HIS A 640 -0.73 -35.73 -40.74
C HIS A 640 0.02 -35.31 -42.02
N PRO A 641 0.31 -36.24 -42.95
CA PRO A 641 1.16 -35.98 -44.12
C PRO A 641 0.57 -34.90 -45.04
N ASN A 642 -0.77 -34.78 -45.08
CA ASN A 642 -1.45 -33.79 -45.90
C ASN A 642 -1.38 -32.36 -45.32
N ARG A 643 -0.92 -32.19 -44.06
CA ARG A 643 -0.86 -30.90 -43.34
C ARG A 643 0.54 -30.31 -43.26
N VAL A 644 1.56 -31.03 -43.72
CA VAL A 644 2.96 -30.60 -43.68
C VAL A 644 3.42 -30.19 -45.08
N LYS A 645 4.06 -29.01 -45.21
CA LYS A 645 4.70 -28.58 -46.47
C LYS A 645 6.11 -29.20 -46.59
N PRO A 646 7.14 -28.71 -45.88
CA PRO A 646 8.33 -29.50 -45.57
C PRO A 646 8.48 -29.77 -44.07
N TYR A 647 9.12 -30.89 -43.77
CA TYR A 647 9.65 -31.22 -42.44
C TYR A 647 11.14 -30.87 -42.39
N THR A 648 11.59 -30.23 -41.32
CA THR A 648 13.00 -29.90 -41.08
C THR A 648 13.40 -30.35 -39.68
N SER A 649 14.47 -31.13 -39.60
CA SER A 649 15.04 -31.63 -38.35
C SER A 649 16.39 -30.99 -38.10
N TRP A 650 16.60 -30.50 -36.88
CA TRP A 650 17.88 -30.01 -36.41
C TRP A 650 18.31 -30.85 -35.20
N TYR A 651 19.31 -31.71 -35.38
CA TYR A 651 19.78 -32.82 -34.51
C TYR A 651 19.02 -34.16 -34.60
N LEU A 652 19.19 -34.90 -35.70
CA LEU A 652 18.96 -36.36 -35.71
C LEU A 652 20.30 -37.09 -35.66
N HIS A 653 20.64 -37.69 -34.52
CA HIS A 653 21.47 -38.90 -34.52
C HIS A 653 20.56 -40.06 -34.91
N PRO A 654 20.98 -40.93 -35.85
CA PRO A 654 20.15 -42.04 -36.31
C PRO A 654 19.88 -43.02 -35.15
N PRO A 655 18.69 -43.66 -35.10
CA PRO A 655 18.42 -44.68 -34.11
C PRO A 655 19.42 -45.84 -34.27
N LYS A 656 20.05 -46.25 -33.17
CA LYS A 656 20.73 -47.55 -33.12
C LYS A 656 19.63 -48.62 -32.98
N GLU A 657 19.69 -49.62 -33.86
CA GLU A 657 18.84 -50.81 -33.87
C GLU A 657 18.75 -51.52 -32.52
#